data_AF-A0AA43ZX67-F1
#
_entry.id   AF-A0AA43ZX67-F1
#
_cell.length_a   1.000
_cell.length_b   1.000
_cell.length_c   1.000
_cell.angle_alpha   90.00
_cell.angle_beta   90.00
_cell.angle_gamma   90.00
#
_symmetry.space_group_name_H-M   'P 1'
#
loop_
_entity.id
_entity.type
_entity.pdbx_description
1 polymer ?
#
loop_
_entity_poly.entity_id
_entity_poly.type
_entity_poly.pdbx_seq_one_letter_code
_entity_poly.pdbx_strand_id
1 'polypeptide(L)'
;MKTKTNQRAKLLSVVAIFAMVAAAFVVLAPVANDVDAADTTYEAELSGDIVSISGGESQTVTISADSNVVYVAGTSATIVIKNLVVPEGVTLTLDGGTSLQVTGTATIEGTVVVDYDASITNSEAATFDVQGTAKITGDVQVYGNFYASVVSESKGAVTVASGGEITIEETGVLGYLSTGSTGSVTIEASGTLNNYGTISLATISNSGTVKIDSEKTAAALTIYQVSSTATVNIVNLISTAGVIVSDSGLKYSNTTPTGTDTVTIKTGDATTAIRGLVISESVTADTENKNTYLKSVVISGTASVSTSGDDEATATIDIAGSVAVSDTLTLAKGITLSNASGSTTLAVSGILTVVTAFKNTADMTVTIADTGLISVAGTPIAVETNVSAAKYTSTDSTTTTYYYVSVLTMLTAVNESGNTITTFDVIGTPTLKTSATLPADVTMSVLGTLTIGEKNGSDVTLTVASGATLKGSSGTIDVNGTLYAENKTNVKSTVTINSDVYSVQTENNKAVKDGWAKYTNVYSALSGASADETITVTKAAGSTVNIEKNLTIPAGVTLYVPTGVATLKVSDGVTITVIGTLASDADITAATQFTTVATKTTSAIVLSGDDAQIMLATGIGSGITATTLYKAGGTTASNIISAGAPIAGAYYNTDKYVIISALAAAVADEDIASQIYIYGAVTAGDITFAAETGDVCTTINVMSDVIAAADNASTSDVNTSLTVTSLVLSGTSVVVNYTSTTAKSGTITGAISVGDATLTLKGVAATGTADATFSVAANTDGYLVIDGNANTTDESVFTVSAGTVYAGSTGFNYSQTKTKVDVALTVASGATLVGDNIDSASKVIVNGTLLVDAGDTSEIATLVDLGTVTVNAESETSSIAGSLTVDVLYIGLDVGATTGSSAAFTGDVSLGTTGYAVVLNGSTLSDATVEALGERTTTYVVGTTTWITVYAASSTLKITTITVAPVTDAVFEDDWVNSQDASAAGTTTAYVGADGWETVYAVVDYDIYAINIVYAAGFSSIYLDDVLVSAYATKTVNGVTCIILTAGEHKITVDTAYGYTGTLTLTVNGTVQSGNTFTLSGTPDDGDDYVTYTVQLTGMSPQDSSSSSNDSSMGLTDYLLIILVVLIAVMAIVIAARLLRS
;
A
#
# COMPACT_ATOMS: atom_id res chain seq x y z
N MET A 1 98.84 -33.80 32.86
CA MET A 1 99.85 -34.53 32.03
C MET A 1 99.76 -33.96 30.62
N LYS A 2 100.91 -33.67 29.97
CA LYS A 2 101.13 -33.26 28.56
C LYS A 2 99.96 -32.69 27.70
N THR A 3 100.16 -31.45 27.28
CA THR A 3 99.89 -30.87 25.94
C THR A 3 99.70 -31.86 24.78
N LYS A 4 98.87 -31.55 23.76
CA LYS A 4 99.26 -30.80 22.53
C LYS A 4 98.19 -30.75 21.39
N THR A 5 98.14 -29.62 20.66
CA THR A 5 97.78 -29.43 19.22
C THR A 5 96.32 -29.37 18.70
N ASN A 6 96.15 -28.43 17.74
CA ASN A 6 95.22 -28.36 16.58
C ASN A 6 93.77 -27.83 16.74
N GLN A 7 93.52 -26.73 16.02
CA GLN A 7 92.28 -26.29 15.33
C GLN A 7 90.91 -26.28 16.09
N ARG A 8 90.32 -25.06 16.23
CA ARG A 8 88.93 -24.67 16.66
C ARG A 8 88.69 -24.30 18.17
N ALA A 9 88.11 -23.10 18.39
CA ALA A 9 87.21 -22.56 19.46
C ALA A 9 87.53 -22.43 21.01
N LYS A 10 87.19 -21.25 21.59
CA LYS A 10 86.80 -20.83 23.01
C LYS A 10 87.81 -20.53 24.19
N LEU A 11 87.62 -19.33 24.82
CA LEU A 11 87.58 -18.89 26.28
C LEU A 11 88.78 -18.54 27.28
N LEU A 12 88.68 -17.33 27.92
CA LEU A 12 88.92 -16.77 29.33
C LEU A 12 90.26 -16.59 30.14
N SER A 13 90.28 -15.52 31.01
CA SER A 13 90.95 -15.25 32.37
C SER A 13 91.97 -14.06 32.54
N VAL A 14 92.33 -13.46 33.73
CA VAL A 14 91.56 -12.81 34.86
C VAL A 14 92.42 -11.99 35.93
N VAL A 15 91.89 -10.86 36.50
CA VAL A 15 92.10 -10.10 37.83
C VAL A 15 93.43 -9.42 38.33
N ALA A 16 93.36 -8.14 38.85
CA ALA A 16 94.25 -7.50 39.90
C ALA A 16 93.90 -6.04 40.45
N ILE A 17 93.74 -5.84 41.80
CA ILE A 17 94.23 -4.78 42.80
C ILE A 17 93.74 -3.26 42.88
N PHE A 18 93.78 -2.66 44.12
CA PHE A 18 93.77 -1.22 44.64
C PHE A 18 92.43 -0.62 45.22
N ALA A 19 92.30 0.36 46.18
CA ALA A 19 93.11 0.95 47.31
C ALA A 19 92.30 1.94 48.28
N MET A 20 92.94 2.82 49.09
CA MET A 20 92.35 3.77 50.12
C MET A 20 92.80 5.28 49.99
N VAL A 21 92.03 6.27 50.56
CA VAL A 21 92.44 7.45 51.43
C VAL A 21 91.68 8.82 51.23
N ALA A 22 91.33 9.50 52.36
CA ALA A 22 91.14 10.97 52.64
C ALA A 22 89.83 11.80 52.38
N ALA A 23 89.13 12.11 53.49
CA ALA A 23 88.67 13.41 54.06
C ALA A 23 88.06 14.63 53.28
N ALA A 24 86.86 15.03 53.76
CA ALA A 24 86.32 16.40 54.03
C ALA A 24 85.95 17.40 52.91
N PHE A 25 84.67 17.87 52.89
CA PHE A 25 84.30 19.30 52.99
C PHE A 25 82.80 19.58 53.29
N VAL A 26 82.60 20.75 53.92
CA VAL A 26 81.46 21.51 54.47
C VAL A 26 80.06 21.54 53.78
N VAL A 27 79.03 21.75 54.62
CA VAL A 27 77.61 22.07 54.36
C VAL A 27 77.36 23.37 53.57
N LEU A 28 76.39 23.36 52.65
CA LEU A 28 75.54 24.53 52.38
C LEU A 28 74.07 24.11 52.30
N ALA A 29 73.24 24.66 53.19
CA ALA A 29 71.80 24.69 53.04
C ALA A 29 71.38 26.03 52.42
N PRO A 30 70.41 26.07 51.49
CA PRO A 30 69.58 27.24 51.27
C PRO A 30 68.55 27.33 52.41
N VAL A 31 68.38 28.54 52.94
CA VAL A 31 67.40 28.86 53.97
C VAL A 31 66.00 28.94 53.35
N ALA A 32 64.95 28.66 54.14
CA ALA A 32 63.58 28.93 53.74
C ALA A 32 63.40 30.40 53.34
N ASN A 33 63.00 30.63 52.09
CA ASN A 33 62.40 31.89 51.69
C ASN A 33 60.88 31.68 51.66
N ASP A 34 60.21 32.54 52.41
CA ASP A 34 58.77 32.73 52.45
C ASP A 34 58.25 33.02 51.04
N VAL A 35 57.35 32.18 50.51
CA VAL A 35 56.64 32.43 49.24
C VAL A 35 55.16 32.10 49.43
N ASP A 36 54.37 33.09 49.04
CA ASP A 36 52.92 33.23 49.24
C ASP A 36 52.09 32.11 48.56
N ALA A 37 50.87 31.92 49.06
CA ALA A 37 49.96 30.87 48.61
C ALA A 37 49.27 31.25 47.28
N ALA A 38 49.87 30.88 46.15
CA ALA A 38 49.22 30.98 44.83
C ALA A 38 49.67 29.88 43.84
N ASP A 39 48.76 28.95 43.57
CA ASP A 39 48.48 28.31 42.27
C ASP A 39 49.68 28.07 41.31
N THR A 40 50.49 27.06 41.60
CA THR A 40 51.50 26.52 40.66
C THR A 40 51.55 24.99 40.71
N THR A 41 51.21 24.34 39.59
CA THR A 41 51.42 22.90 39.39
C THR A 41 52.89 22.59 39.17
N TYR A 42 53.46 21.74 40.02
CA TYR A 42 54.79 21.17 39.83
C TYR A 42 54.66 19.79 39.15
N GLU A 43 55.44 19.58 38.09
CA GLU A 43 55.70 18.27 37.50
C GLU A 43 57.02 17.72 38.04
N ALA A 44 57.01 16.47 38.51
CA ALA A 44 58.19 15.75 38.96
C ALA A 44 58.38 14.49 38.09
N GLU A 45 59.56 14.36 37.49
CA GLU A 45 59.96 13.17 36.74
C GLU A 45 60.81 12.24 37.62
N LEU A 46 60.44 10.96 37.71
CA LEU A 46 61.08 9.98 38.60
C LEU A 46 61.87 8.92 37.83
N SER A 47 63.10 8.63 38.27
CA SER A 47 63.97 7.57 37.72
C SER A 47 64.84 6.91 38.81
N GLY A 48 65.13 5.61 38.66
CA GLY A 48 65.96 4.82 39.59
C GLY A 48 65.26 4.30 40.85
N ASP A 49 66.06 3.87 41.83
CA ASP A 49 65.58 3.41 43.15
C ASP A 49 65.30 4.64 44.06
N ILE A 50 64.06 4.82 44.50
CA ILE A 50 63.64 6.06 45.19
C ILE A 50 63.25 5.78 46.65
N VAL A 51 64.00 6.40 47.57
CA VAL A 51 63.86 6.22 49.03
C VAL A 51 62.80 7.16 49.65
N SER A 52 62.39 8.23 48.97
CA SER A 52 61.29 9.10 49.40
C SER A 52 60.80 10.02 48.28
N ILE A 53 59.50 10.05 48.01
CA ILE A 53 58.85 11.07 47.17
C ILE A 53 58.35 12.19 48.09
N SER A 54 58.84 13.43 47.95
CA SER A 54 58.31 14.59 48.68
C SER A 54 57.06 15.15 47.98
N GLY A 55 56.05 14.30 47.86
CA GLY A 55 54.75 14.61 47.27
C GLY A 55 53.94 15.55 48.16
N GLY A 56 53.66 16.74 47.65
CA GLY A 56 52.59 17.60 48.17
C GLY A 56 51.29 17.36 47.42
N GLU A 57 50.16 17.65 48.07
CA GLU A 57 48.78 17.41 47.60
C GLU A 57 48.40 18.08 46.24
N SER A 58 49.33 18.82 45.62
CA SER A 58 49.15 19.56 44.36
C SER A 58 50.02 19.06 43.19
N GLN A 59 50.86 18.04 43.35
CA GLN A 59 51.89 17.65 42.37
C GLN A 59 51.44 16.60 41.33
N THR A 60 51.91 16.74 40.08
CA THR A 60 51.87 15.69 39.05
C THR A 60 53.19 14.93 39.04
N VAL A 61 53.13 13.60 39.10
CA VAL A 61 54.28 12.70 39.05
C VAL A 61 54.24 11.88 37.76
N THR A 62 55.30 11.97 36.95
CA THR A 62 55.47 11.16 35.74
C THR A 62 56.68 10.24 35.93
N ILE A 63 56.49 8.94 35.69
CA ILE A 63 57.61 7.99 35.73
C ILE A 63 58.40 8.11 34.42
N SER A 64 59.73 8.27 34.50
CA SER A 64 60.58 8.55 33.34
C SER A 64 60.65 7.37 32.39
N ALA A 65 60.52 7.63 31.09
CA ALA A 65 60.71 6.65 30.03
C ALA A 65 62.17 6.17 29.89
N ASP A 66 63.14 6.88 30.48
CA ASP A 66 64.55 6.49 30.49
C ASP A 66 64.87 5.36 31.52
N SER A 67 63.90 4.94 32.33
CA SER A 67 64.04 3.88 33.34
C SER A 67 63.02 2.75 33.12
N ASN A 68 63.49 1.54 32.81
CA ASN A 68 62.60 0.38 32.59
C ASN A 68 61.79 -0.01 33.85
N VAL A 69 62.33 0.23 35.05
CA VAL A 69 61.70 -0.05 36.34
C VAL A 69 62.04 1.07 37.33
N VAL A 70 61.06 1.51 38.11
CA VAL A 70 61.22 2.45 39.24
C VAL A 70 60.64 1.82 40.50
N TYR A 71 61.45 1.76 41.57
CA TYR A 71 61.06 1.21 42.87
C TYR A 71 60.76 2.34 43.86
N VAL A 72 59.61 2.24 44.53
CA VAL A 72 59.25 3.09 45.68
C VAL A 72 59.41 2.28 46.95
N ALA A 73 60.53 2.51 47.64
CA ALA A 73 60.92 1.74 48.82
C ALA A 73 59.94 1.95 49.99
N GLY A 74 59.70 0.87 50.75
CA GLY A 74 58.80 0.86 51.90
C GLY A 74 59.09 1.96 52.92
N THR A 75 58.20 2.95 53.03
CA THR A 75 58.22 3.95 54.10
C THR A 75 56.93 3.89 54.90
N SER A 76 57.02 4.01 56.24
CA SER A 76 55.87 4.02 57.14
C SER A 76 55.03 5.32 57.08
N ALA A 77 55.09 6.05 55.97
CA ALA A 77 54.39 7.29 55.72
C ALA A 77 53.63 7.21 54.39
N THR A 78 52.39 7.68 54.38
CA THR A 78 51.59 7.75 53.15
C THR A 78 52.13 8.82 52.22
N ILE A 79 52.46 8.43 50.98
CA ILE A 79 52.82 9.32 49.89
C ILE A 79 51.52 9.79 49.23
N VAL A 80 51.23 11.09 49.30
CA VAL A 80 50.02 11.68 48.67
C VAL A 80 50.44 12.53 47.47
N ILE A 81 49.88 12.23 46.30
CA ILE A 81 50.12 12.95 45.05
C ILE A 81 48.80 13.31 44.37
N LYS A 82 48.81 14.38 43.56
CA LYS A 82 47.61 14.78 42.80
C LYS A 82 47.46 13.91 41.57
N ASN A 83 48.47 13.84 40.70
CA ASN A 83 48.40 13.03 39.48
C ASN A 83 49.58 12.06 39.36
N LEU A 84 49.35 10.91 38.72
CA LEU A 84 50.34 9.89 38.40
C LEU A 84 50.28 9.58 36.90
N VAL A 85 51.42 9.48 36.22
CA VAL A 85 51.52 8.99 34.84
C VAL A 85 52.60 7.92 34.75
N VAL A 86 52.22 6.72 34.31
CA VAL A 86 53.12 5.58 34.04
C VAL A 86 53.07 5.31 32.53
N PRO A 87 54.06 5.76 31.73
CA PRO A 87 54.06 5.62 30.27
C PRO A 87 54.18 4.16 29.80
N GLU A 88 53.78 3.90 28.56
CA GLU A 88 53.95 2.59 27.89
C GLU A 88 55.41 2.08 28.00
N GLY A 89 55.57 0.80 28.35
CA GLY A 89 56.88 0.14 28.45
C GLY A 89 57.66 0.38 29.76
N VAL A 90 57.14 1.21 30.67
CA VAL A 90 57.74 1.50 32.00
C VAL A 90 57.06 0.67 33.09
N THR A 91 57.82 0.17 34.07
CA THR A 91 57.27 -0.50 35.26
C THR A 91 57.44 0.36 36.52
N LEU A 92 56.37 0.56 37.29
CA LEU A 92 56.40 1.13 38.63
C LEU A 92 56.13 0.05 39.68
N THR A 93 57.07 -0.20 40.57
CA THR A 93 56.92 -1.14 41.69
C THR A 93 56.76 -0.40 43.01
N LEU A 94 55.71 -0.73 43.77
CA LEU A 94 55.50 -0.28 45.14
C LEU A 94 55.91 -1.42 46.08
N ASP A 95 57.02 -1.26 46.80
CA ASP A 95 57.51 -2.27 47.73
C ASP A 95 56.60 -2.42 48.97
N GLY A 96 56.70 -3.56 49.66
CA GLY A 96 56.00 -3.78 50.93
C GLY A 96 56.19 -2.64 51.94
N GLY A 97 55.10 -2.22 52.59
CA GLY A 97 55.04 -1.05 53.47
C GLY A 97 54.73 0.28 52.78
N THR A 98 54.89 0.40 51.45
CA THR A 98 54.58 1.65 50.73
C THR A 98 53.07 1.89 50.64
N SER A 99 52.61 3.09 51.02
CA SER A 99 51.23 3.54 50.81
C SER A 99 51.19 4.74 49.87
N LEU A 100 50.82 4.54 48.60
CA LEU A 100 50.66 5.60 47.59
C LEU A 100 49.18 5.98 47.40
N GLN A 101 48.86 7.25 47.65
CA GLN A 101 47.53 7.84 47.45
C GLN A 101 47.52 8.81 46.26
N VAL A 102 46.57 8.64 45.34
CA VAL A 102 46.34 9.53 44.19
C VAL A 102 45.00 10.24 44.32
N THR A 103 45.02 11.56 44.52
CA THR A 103 43.82 12.37 44.79
C THR A 103 43.16 12.97 43.54
N GLY A 104 43.90 13.07 42.43
CA GLY A 104 43.49 13.58 41.12
C GLY A 104 43.41 12.48 40.07
N THR A 105 44.38 12.39 39.14
CA THR A 105 44.33 11.43 38.01
C THR A 105 45.54 10.50 37.94
N ALA A 106 45.32 9.18 37.90
CA ALA A 106 46.33 8.19 37.52
C ALA A 106 46.12 7.70 36.08
N THR A 107 47.12 7.85 35.21
CA THR A 107 47.14 7.30 33.85
C THR A 107 48.20 6.21 33.79
N ILE A 108 47.79 4.96 33.53
CA ILE A 108 48.67 3.79 33.54
C ILE A 108 48.64 3.15 32.15
N GLU A 109 49.65 3.47 31.35
CA GLU A 109 49.91 2.91 30.01
C GLU A 109 51.00 1.83 30.05
N GLY A 110 51.91 1.89 31.04
CA GLY A 110 52.88 0.83 31.35
C GLY A 110 52.36 -0.18 32.39
N THR A 111 53.27 -0.71 33.21
CA THR A 111 52.98 -1.69 34.25
C THR A 111 53.06 -1.08 35.65
N VAL A 112 52.10 -1.38 36.53
CA VAL A 112 52.19 -1.11 37.97
C VAL A 112 52.18 -2.43 38.74
N VAL A 113 53.13 -2.61 39.67
CA VAL A 113 53.19 -3.75 40.59
C VAL A 113 53.01 -3.24 42.01
N VAL A 114 51.96 -3.71 42.68
CA VAL A 114 51.68 -3.43 44.09
C VAL A 114 52.13 -4.65 44.90
N ASP A 115 53.33 -4.61 45.46
CA ASP A 115 54.03 -5.79 45.98
C ASP A 115 53.62 -6.19 47.42
N TYR A 116 54.03 -7.38 47.83
CA TYR A 116 53.85 -7.93 49.17
C TYR A 116 55.17 -8.57 49.66
N ASP A 117 55.90 -7.86 50.53
CA ASP A 117 57.16 -8.39 51.08
C ASP A 117 56.91 -9.31 52.28
N ALA A 118 57.03 -10.62 52.06
CA ALA A 118 56.92 -11.65 53.10
C ALA A 118 58.16 -11.78 54.01
N SER A 119 59.24 -11.03 53.75
CA SER A 119 60.52 -11.10 54.47
C SER A 119 60.70 -10.04 55.57
N ILE A 120 59.88 -8.99 55.57
CA ILE A 120 59.85 -7.98 56.63
C ILE A 120 59.07 -8.52 57.83
N THR A 121 59.61 -8.34 59.04
CA THR A 121 59.05 -8.93 60.28
C THR A 121 57.79 -8.22 60.82
N ASN A 122 57.29 -7.22 60.10
CA ASN A 122 55.98 -6.59 60.28
C ASN A 122 55.22 -6.70 58.94
N SER A 123 54.06 -7.35 58.94
CA SER A 123 53.27 -7.61 57.72
C SER A 123 52.59 -6.34 57.19
N GLU A 124 53.27 -5.58 56.34
CA GLU A 124 52.72 -4.40 55.67
C GLU A 124 52.70 -4.63 54.15
N ALA A 125 51.51 -4.93 53.61
CA ALA A 125 51.29 -4.99 52.17
C ALA A 125 51.43 -3.59 51.55
N ALA A 126 52.03 -3.48 50.35
CA ALA A 126 51.98 -2.23 49.61
C ALA A 126 50.51 -1.84 49.36
N THR A 127 50.20 -0.55 49.40
CA THR A 127 48.84 -0.04 49.21
C THR A 127 48.85 1.04 48.14
N PHE A 128 48.14 0.79 47.04
CA PHE A 128 47.81 1.78 46.03
C PHE A 128 46.36 2.20 46.23
N ASP A 129 46.12 3.49 46.49
CA ASP A 129 44.79 4.02 46.83
C ASP A 129 44.42 5.19 45.91
N VAL A 130 43.42 4.97 45.06
CA VAL A 130 42.91 5.95 44.10
C VAL A 130 41.67 6.60 44.68
N GLN A 131 41.80 7.87 45.08
CA GLN A 131 40.72 8.69 45.64
C GLN A 131 40.09 9.61 44.58
N GLY A 132 40.83 9.91 43.51
CA GLY A 132 40.35 10.58 42.31
C GLY A 132 39.94 9.58 41.21
N THR A 133 40.57 9.64 40.04
CA THR A 133 40.31 8.72 38.92
C THR A 133 41.57 7.99 38.47
N ALA A 134 41.47 6.71 38.10
CA ALA A 134 42.53 5.97 37.43
C ALA A 134 42.04 5.44 36.07
N LYS A 135 42.85 5.61 35.02
CA LYS A 135 42.64 5.00 33.71
C LYS A 135 43.81 4.07 33.40
N ILE A 136 43.51 2.79 33.21
CA ILE A 136 44.49 1.72 32.97
C ILE A 136 44.30 1.24 31.53
N THR A 137 45.33 1.41 30.71
CA THR A 137 45.46 0.82 29.36
C THR A 137 46.65 -0.13 29.23
N GLY A 138 47.54 -0.16 30.21
CA GLY A 138 48.55 -1.20 30.41
C GLY A 138 48.16 -2.17 31.53
N ASP A 139 49.16 -2.67 32.28
CA ASP A 139 49.00 -3.76 33.24
C ASP A 139 49.06 -3.28 34.71
N VAL A 140 48.23 -3.84 35.59
CA VAL A 140 48.34 -3.66 37.05
C VAL A 140 48.32 -5.01 37.75
N GLN A 141 49.43 -5.39 38.38
CA GLN A 141 49.57 -6.60 39.20
C GLN A 141 49.46 -6.24 40.68
N VAL A 142 48.58 -6.91 41.41
CA VAL A 142 48.27 -6.60 42.81
C VAL A 142 48.53 -7.82 43.70
N TYR A 143 49.69 -7.83 44.35
CA TYR A 143 50.04 -8.75 45.44
C TYR A 143 49.68 -8.17 46.81
N GLY A 144 49.69 -6.84 46.96
CA GLY A 144 49.25 -6.09 48.12
C GLY A 144 47.80 -5.59 48.03
N ASN A 145 47.54 -4.33 48.38
CA ASN A 145 46.20 -3.74 48.39
C ASN A 145 46.03 -2.72 47.25
N PHE A 146 44.98 -2.85 46.45
CA PHE A 146 44.52 -1.82 45.52
C PHE A 146 43.12 -1.34 45.91
N TYR A 147 43.00 -0.04 46.21
CA TYR A 147 41.77 0.57 46.72
C TYR A 147 41.25 1.70 45.81
N ALA A 148 39.92 1.78 45.69
CA ALA A 148 39.21 2.88 45.05
C ALA A 148 38.42 3.66 46.11
N SER A 149 39.08 4.54 46.87
CA SER A 149 38.51 5.13 48.09
C SER A 149 37.80 6.48 47.88
N VAL A 150 37.19 7.02 48.93
CA VAL A 150 36.41 8.28 48.88
C VAL A 150 37.02 9.28 49.87
N VAL A 151 37.24 10.52 49.44
CA VAL A 151 37.61 11.63 50.34
C VAL A 151 36.75 12.86 50.07
N SER A 152 36.02 13.24 51.13
CA SER A 152 35.19 14.45 51.38
C SER A 152 34.13 14.89 50.35
N GLU A 153 34.35 14.72 49.04
CA GLU A 153 33.41 15.08 47.96
C GLU A 153 33.67 14.27 46.65
N SER A 154 34.88 13.71 46.46
CA SER A 154 35.25 12.91 45.29
C SER A 154 35.14 11.41 45.55
N LYS A 155 34.70 10.65 44.55
CA LYS A 155 34.65 9.18 44.57
C LYS A 155 35.77 8.60 43.72
N GLY A 156 36.59 7.75 44.32
CA GLY A 156 37.60 6.93 43.64
C GLY A 156 36.99 6.13 42.49
N ALA A 157 37.45 6.36 41.27
CA ALA A 157 36.96 5.70 40.07
C ALA A 157 38.12 5.06 39.30
N VAL A 158 38.17 3.72 39.28
CA VAL A 158 39.16 2.96 38.52
C VAL A 158 38.50 2.44 37.24
N THR A 159 39.08 2.77 36.10
CA THR A 159 38.63 2.34 34.77
C THR A 159 39.73 1.55 34.08
N VAL A 160 39.47 0.27 33.83
CA VAL A 160 40.29 -0.58 32.95
C VAL A 160 39.78 -0.38 31.53
N ALA A 161 40.49 0.43 30.77
CA ALA A 161 40.14 0.77 29.39
C ALA A 161 40.54 -0.36 28.41
N SER A 162 40.12 -0.24 27.15
CA SER A 162 40.44 -1.20 26.09
C SER A 162 41.95 -1.52 26.02
N GLY A 163 42.31 -2.79 26.20
CA GLY A 163 43.69 -3.28 26.17
C GLY A 163 44.38 -3.33 27.52
N GLY A 164 43.82 -2.69 28.56
CA GLY A 164 44.36 -2.75 29.92
C GLY A 164 43.94 -4.00 30.69
N GLU A 165 44.78 -4.39 31.65
CA GLU A 165 44.55 -5.53 32.53
C GLU A 165 44.80 -5.17 34.00
N ILE A 166 43.91 -5.64 34.89
CA ILE A 166 44.20 -5.78 36.33
C ILE A 166 44.27 -7.27 36.65
N THR A 167 45.37 -7.71 37.26
CA THR A 167 45.49 -9.04 37.87
C THR A 167 45.67 -8.90 39.38
N ILE A 168 44.69 -9.42 40.14
CA ILE A 168 44.73 -9.53 41.60
C ILE A 168 45.28 -10.91 41.95
N GLU A 169 46.48 -10.97 42.50
CA GLU A 169 47.20 -12.20 42.83
C GLU A 169 46.71 -12.81 44.15
N GLU A 170 47.10 -14.04 44.51
CA GLU A 170 46.51 -14.80 45.64
C GLU A 170 46.52 -14.11 47.03
N THR A 171 47.49 -13.23 47.27
CA THR A 171 47.62 -12.38 48.46
C THR A 171 46.94 -11.02 48.32
N GLY A 172 46.63 -10.62 47.07
CA GLY A 172 46.12 -9.32 46.69
C GLY A 172 44.71 -9.04 47.19
N VAL A 173 44.42 -7.75 47.38
CA VAL A 173 43.09 -7.25 47.74
C VAL A 173 42.69 -6.14 46.77
N LEU A 174 41.54 -6.29 46.10
CA LEU A 174 40.86 -5.20 45.40
C LEU A 174 39.64 -4.78 46.22
N GLY A 175 39.56 -3.52 46.66
CA GLY A 175 38.50 -3.11 47.57
C GLY A 175 38.38 -1.62 47.85
N TYR A 176 37.97 -1.32 49.07
CA TYR A 176 37.89 0.04 49.62
C TYR A 176 38.70 0.13 50.92
N LEU A 177 39.37 1.24 51.17
CA LEU A 177 40.23 1.44 52.35
C LEU A 177 39.46 1.35 53.69
N SER A 178 38.14 1.59 53.70
CA SER A 178 37.31 1.43 54.90
C SER A 178 35.89 0.94 54.60
N THR A 179 35.32 0.20 55.56
CA THR A 179 33.93 -0.28 55.51
C THR A 179 32.96 0.89 55.51
N GLY A 180 32.32 1.16 54.36
CA GLY A 180 31.39 2.27 54.15
C GLY A 180 31.85 3.30 53.10
N SER A 181 33.07 3.19 52.58
CA SER A 181 33.52 3.95 51.42
C SER A 181 32.82 3.51 50.13
N THR A 182 32.65 4.41 49.15
CA THR A 182 31.89 4.17 47.90
C THR A 182 32.63 4.61 46.64
N GLY A 183 33.66 3.88 46.25
CA GLY A 183 34.31 4.01 44.92
C GLY A 183 33.66 3.14 43.85
N SER A 184 34.07 3.34 42.60
CA SER A 184 33.61 2.57 41.44
C SER A 184 34.76 1.92 40.69
N VAL A 185 34.59 0.66 40.29
CA VAL A 185 35.49 -0.03 39.35
C VAL A 185 34.71 -0.34 38.08
N THR A 186 35.27 0.08 36.94
CA THR A 186 34.69 -0.09 35.60
C THR A 186 35.69 -0.84 34.72
N ILE A 187 35.23 -1.90 34.07
CA ILE A 187 35.97 -2.59 33.01
C ILE A 187 35.31 -2.19 31.69
N GLU A 188 36.03 -1.50 30.81
CA GLU A 188 35.53 -1.13 29.47
C GLU A 188 35.60 -2.33 28.50
N ALA A 189 35.06 -2.15 27.29
CA ALA A 189 35.15 -3.16 26.26
C ALA A 189 36.62 -3.50 25.96
N SER A 190 36.95 -4.78 25.88
CA SER A 190 38.32 -5.30 25.75
C SER A 190 39.28 -5.00 26.93
N GLY A 191 38.79 -4.48 28.06
CA GLY A 191 39.52 -4.48 29.32
C GLY A 191 39.35 -5.81 30.08
N THR A 192 40.34 -6.17 30.90
CA THR A 192 40.34 -7.44 31.66
C THR A 192 40.58 -7.24 33.15
N LEU A 193 39.82 -7.96 33.98
CA LEU A 193 40.08 -8.13 35.41
C LEU A 193 40.23 -9.64 35.71
N ASN A 194 41.44 -10.07 36.07
CA ASN A 194 41.72 -11.41 36.57
C ASN A 194 41.80 -11.37 38.11
N ASN A 195 41.06 -12.23 38.81
CA ASN A 195 41.07 -12.30 40.26
C ASN A 195 41.41 -13.70 40.80
N TYR A 196 42.63 -13.84 41.30
CA TYR A 196 43.11 -14.95 42.12
C TYR A 196 43.08 -14.62 43.63
N GLY A 197 43.14 -13.32 43.97
CA GLY A 197 43.06 -12.80 45.34
C GLY A 197 41.65 -12.46 45.83
N THR A 198 41.58 -11.46 46.70
CA THR A 198 40.36 -11.08 47.42
C THR A 198 39.67 -9.86 46.80
N ILE A 199 38.41 -10.01 46.41
CA ILE A 199 37.54 -8.86 46.12
C ILE A 199 36.74 -8.50 47.38
N SER A 200 36.89 -7.24 47.80
CA SER A 200 36.17 -6.58 48.91
C SER A 200 35.34 -5.37 48.41
N LEU A 201 35.01 -5.37 47.12
CA LEU A 201 34.09 -4.42 46.49
C LEU A 201 32.64 -4.93 46.60
N ALA A 202 31.69 -4.01 46.70
CA ALA A 202 30.27 -4.33 46.58
C ALA A 202 29.82 -4.44 45.11
N THR A 203 30.41 -3.65 44.21
CA THR A 203 29.96 -3.51 42.82
C THR A 203 31.10 -3.33 41.82
N ILE A 204 31.00 -3.97 40.66
CA ILE A 204 31.86 -3.75 39.48
C ILE A 204 30.94 -3.45 38.28
N SER A 205 31.29 -2.49 37.43
CA SER A 205 30.65 -2.28 36.12
C SER A 205 31.49 -2.93 35.03
N ASN A 206 30.91 -3.81 34.19
CA ASN A 206 31.65 -4.60 33.21
C ASN A 206 31.12 -4.44 31.78
N SER A 207 32.01 -4.04 30.87
CA SER A 207 31.85 -4.13 29.41
C SER A 207 32.82 -5.12 28.75
N GLY A 208 33.82 -5.60 29.51
CA GLY A 208 34.91 -6.45 29.07
C GLY A 208 34.87 -7.82 29.75
N THR A 209 36.01 -8.31 30.22
CA THR A 209 36.11 -9.64 30.84
C THR A 209 36.45 -9.55 32.33
N VAL A 210 35.64 -10.18 33.18
CA VAL A 210 35.96 -10.43 34.59
C VAL A 210 36.15 -11.93 34.81
N LYS A 211 37.36 -12.37 35.19
CA LYS A 211 37.68 -13.75 35.55
C LYS A 211 37.80 -13.87 37.06
N ILE A 212 37.00 -14.75 37.67
CA ILE A 212 37.08 -15.11 39.09
C ILE A 212 37.66 -16.52 39.20
N ASP A 213 38.84 -16.61 39.83
CA ASP A 213 39.62 -17.83 40.02
C ASP A 213 40.18 -17.85 41.45
N SER A 214 39.31 -17.65 42.43
CA SER A 214 39.67 -17.33 43.82
C SER A 214 38.83 -18.09 44.85
N GLU A 215 39.51 -18.45 45.95
CA GLU A 215 38.93 -19.08 47.13
C GLU A 215 38.47 -18.03 48.18
N LYS A 216 38.59 -16.74 47.89
CA LYS A 216 38.37 -15.63 48.85
C LYS A 216 37.50 -14.52 48.23
N THR A 217 36.18 -14.60 48.37
CA THR A 217 35.31 -13.41 48.23
C THR A 217 34.81 -12.99 49.60
N ALA A 218 35.20 -11.80 50.06
CA ALA A 218 34.98 -11.37 51.45
C ALA A 218 33.62 -10.70 51.68
N ALA A 219 32.92 -10.31 50.61
CA ALA A 219 31.65 -9.60 50.64
C ALA A 219 30.72 -10.06 49.51
N ALA A 220 29.44 -9.70 49.60
CA ALA A 220 28.49 -9.88 48.50
C ALA A 220 28.88 -8.95 47.34
N LEU A 221 29.17 -9.54 46.18
CA LEU A 221 29.63 -8.83 44.98
C LEU A 221 28.54 -8.81 43.91
N THR A 222 28.25 -7.64 43.35
CA THR A 222 27.40 -7.50 42.15
C THR A 222 28.23 -7.02 40.95
N ILE A 223 28.23 -7.76 39.85
CA ILE A 223 28.85 -7.38 38.59
C ILE A 223 27.74 -6.91 37.64
N TYR A 224 27.70 -5.62 37.38
CA TYR A 224 26.76 -5.01 36.43
C TYR A 224 27.31 -5.09 35.02
N GLN A 225 26.70 -5.92 34.20
CA GLN A 225 26.97 -6.00 32.78
C GLN A 225 26.36 -4.74 32.11
N VAL A 226 27.22 -3.91 31.52
CA VAL A 226 26.87 -2.60 30.93
C VAL A 226 27.03 -2.58 29.40
N SER A 227 27.52 -3.66 28.79
CA SER A 227 27.67 -3.87 27.34
C SER A 227 27.29 -5.30 26.95
N SER A 228 26.82 -5.51 25.72
CA SER A 228 26.58 -6.84 25.15
C SER A 228 27.86 -7.66 24.90
N THR A 229 29.04 -7.05 25.04
CA THR A 229 30.35 -7.73 24.97
C THR A 229 30.84 -8.25 26.33
N ALA A 230 30.13 -7.93 27.40
CA ALA A 230 30.59 -8.18 28.76
C ALA A 230 30.50 -9.67 29.14
N THR A 231 31.58 -10.22 29.70
CA THR A 231 31.67 -11.64 30.10
C THR A 231 32.22 -11.78 31.52
N VAL A 232 31.65 -12.69 32.30
CA VAL A 232 32.12 -13.11 33.62
C VAL A 232 32.45 -14.61 33.58
N ASN A 233 33.71 -14.96 33.85
CA ASN A 233 34.22 -16.33 33.84
C ASN A 233 34.48 -16.79 35.28
N ILE A 234 33.71 -17.77 35.76
CA ILE A 234 33.88 -18.39 37.07
C ILE A 234 34.71 -19.66 36.92
N VAL A 235 36.02 -19.54 37.10
CA VAL A 235 36.97 -20.66 37.09
C VAL A 235 37.02 -21.33 38.48
N ASN A 236 37.01 -20.52 39.53
CA ASN A 236 36.95 -20.95 40.93
C ASN A 236 36.29 -19.87 41.78
N LEU A 237 35.29 -20.24 42.59
CA LEU A 237 34.58 -19.34 43.50
C LEU A 237 34.16 -20.05 44.78
N ILE A 238 34.57 -19.50 45.93
CA ILE A 238 33.97 -19.78 47.25
C ILE A 238 33.23 -18.51 47.69
N SER A 239 31.91 -18.62 47.90
CA SER A 239 31.08 -17.49 48.36
C SER A 239 29.74 -17.94 48.94
N THR A 240 29.59 -17.87 50.27
CA THR A 240 28.30 -18.07 50.94
C THR A 240 27.38 -16.85 50.87
N ALA A 241 27.96 -15.65 50.69
CA ALA A 241 27.21 -14.41 50.48
C ALA A 241 26.65 -14.33 49.05
N GLY A 242 27.38 -14.88 48.09
CA GLY A 242 27.02 -14.99 46.69
C GLY A 242 27.62 -13.90 45.80
N VAL A 243 27.83 -14.27 44.54
CA VAL A 243 28.17 -13.34 43.45
C VAL A 243 26.94 -13.20 42.55
N ILE A 244 26.52 -11.97 42.30
CA ILE A 244 25.40 -11.62 41.42
C ILE A 244 25.98 -11.05 40.13
N VAL A 245 25.64 -11.63 38.99
CA VAL A 245 25.80 -10.98 37.67
C VAL A 245 24.44 -10.38 37.29
N SER A 246 24.39 -9.11 36.90
CA SER A 246 23.16 -8.37 36.64
C SER A 246 23.28 -7.51 35.39
N ASP A 247 22.26 -7.52 34.54
CA ASP A 247 22.20 -6.69 33.32
C ASP A 247 21.66 -5.27 33.57
N SER A 248 21.35 -4.90 34.81
CA SER A 248 20.68 -3.63 35.14
C SER A 248 21.49 -2.38 34.82
N GLY A 249 22.78 -2.55 34.46
CA GLY A 249 23.64 -1.48 33.96
C GLY A 249 23.52 -1.23 32.44
N LEU A 250 23.00 -2.20 31.68
CA LEU A 250 22.94 -2.18 30.22
C LEU A 250 22.00 -1.08 29.70
N LYS A 251 22.48 -0.31 28.72
CA LYS A 251 21.72 0.78 28.08
C LYS A 251 21.85 0.69 26.56
N TYR A 252 20.76 0.94 25.84
CA TYR A 252 20.76 0.98 24.38
C TYR A 252 20.14 2.30 23.89
N SER A 253 20.83 3.00 22.98
CA SER A 253 20.38 4.25 22.33
C SER A 253 19.66 5.27 23.25
N ASN A 254 20.26 5.61 24.39
CA ASN A 254 19.72 6.52 25.43
C ASN A 254 18.39 6.07 26.10
N THR A 255 17.88 4.88 25.80
CA THR A 255 16.76 4.24 26.49
C THR A 255 17.26 3.20 27.49
N THR A 256 16.63 3.13 28.66
CA THR A 256 16.84 2.03 29.61
C THR A 256 15.90 0.89 29.25
N PRO A 257 16.39 -0.29 28.88
CA PRO A 257 15.54 -1.47 28.68
C PRO A 257 14.82 -1.82 29.99
N THR A 258 13.54 -2.15 29.93
CA THR A 258 12.74 -2.49 31.12
C THR A 258 13.04 -3.90 31.59
N GLY A 259 13.30 -4.07 32.88
CA GLY A 259 13.62 -5.38 33.49
C GLY A 259 15.03 -5.41 34.08
N THR A 260 15.27 -6.37 34.98
CA THR A 260 16.57 -6.63 35.57
C THR A 260 16.75 -8.12 35.64
N ASP A 261 17.68 -8.60 34.83
CA ASP A 261 17.97 -10.00 34.63
C ASP A 261 19.23 -10.33 35.43
N THR A 262 19.20 -11.40 36.23
CA THR A 262 20.28 -11.71 37.17
C THR A 262 20.57 -13.19 37.28
N VAL A 263 21.83 -13.49 37.55
CA VAL A 263 22.34 -14.83 37.85
C VAL A 263 23.13 -14.73 39.16
N THR A 264 22.63 -15.38 40.20
CA THR A 264 23.25 -15.38 41.53
C THR A 264 23.85 -16.74 41.84
N ILE A 265 25.15 -16.77 42.14
CA ILE A 265 25.92 -17.99 42.38
C ILE A 265 26.34 -18.02 43.84
N LYS A 266 25.98 -19.08 44.57
CA LYS A 266 26.30 -19.27 46.00
C LYS A 266 26.85 -20.67 46.26
N THR A 267 27.81 -20.78 47.17
CA THR A 267 28.29 -22.06 47.73
C THR A 267 27.60 -22.35 49.06
N GLY A 268 27.38 -23.62 49.38
CA GLY A 268 26.64 -24.02 50.59
C GLY A 268 27.36 -23.68 51.90
N ASP A 269 28.69 -23.60 51.85
CA ASP A 269 29.58 -23.28 52.96
C ASP A 269 30.87 -22.59 52.45
N ALA A 270 31.76 -22.24 53.39
CA ALA A 270 33.02 -21.53 53.13
C ALA A 270 34.22 -22.44 52.79
N THR A 271 34.01 -23.74 52.68
CA THR A 271 34.99 -24.76 52.22
C THR A 271 34.65 -25.35 50.85
N THR A 272 33.43 -25.14 50.38
CA THR A 272 32.91 -25.55 49.08
C THR A 272 33.18 -24.49 48.01
N ALA A 273 33.76 -24.92 46.88
CA ALA A 273 34.00 -24.12 45.69
C ALA A 273 33.14 -24.59 44.50
N ILE A 274 32.65 -23.63 43.70
CA ILE A 274 32.02 -23.86 42.39
C ILE A 274 32.95 -23.41 41.25
N ARG A 275 32.99 -24.18 40.16
CA ARG A 275 33.95 -24.03 39.05
C ARG A 275 33.28 -24.27 37.70
N GLY A 276 33.67 -23.53 36.67
CA GLY A 276 33.36 -23.85 35.26
C GLY A 276 32.08 -23.21 34.68
N LEU A 277 31.67 -22.04 35.17
CA LEU A 277 30.56 -21.25 34.61
C LEU A 277 31.07 -20.06 33.80
N VAL A 278 30.35 -19.73 32.73
CA VAL A 278 30.50 -18.49 31.94
C VAL A 278 29.16 -17.80 31.92
N ILE A 279 29.16 -16.49 32.17
CA ILE A 279 27.98 -15.63 32.12
C ILE A 279 28.27 -14.46 31.18
N SER A 280 27.42 -14.26 30.19
CA SER A 280 27.55 -13.19 29.18
C SER A 280 26.19 -12.56 28.90
N GLU A 281 26.15 -11.58 27.99
CA GLU A 281 24.90 -10.91 27.60
C GLU A 281 24.49 -11.25 26.16
N SER A 282 23.18 -11.27 25.91
CA SER A 282 22.60 -11.30 24.57
C SER A 282 21.64 -10.13 24.39
N VAL A 283 21.72 -9.47 23.23
CA VAL A 283 20.82 -8.38 22.84
C VAL A 283 20.33 -8.65 21.42
N THR A 284 19.02 -8.68 21.24
CA THR A 284 18.35 -8.92 19.96
C THR A 284 17.35 -7.81 19.67
N ALA A 285 17.13 -7.49 18.40
CA ALA A 285 16.11 -6.52 18.01
C ALA A 285 14.72 -7.16 18.16
N ASP A 286 13.77 -6.42 18.74
CA ASP A 286 12.37 -6.80 18.74
C ASP A 286 11.82 -6.66 17.31
N THR A 287 11.37 -7.77 16.74
CA THR A 287 10.91 -7.82 15.35
C THR A 287 9.42 -7.49 15.21
N GLU A 288 8.66 -7.53 16.30
CA GLU A 288 7.25 -7.13 16.35
C GLU A 288 7.14 -5.63 16.60
N ASN A 289 7.84 -5.13 17.63
CA ASN A 289 7.95 -3.70 17.91
C ASN A 289 9.30 -3.17 17.42
N LYS A 290 9.31 -2.56 16.22
CA LYS A 290 10.50 -2.08 15.49
C LYS A 290 11.38 -1.01 16.20
N ASN A 291 11.08 -0.67 17.44
CA ASN A 291 11.79 0.32 18.26
C ASN A 291 12.27 -0.23 19.63
N THR A 292 12.11 -1.52 19.92
CA THR A 292 12.57 -2.16 21.17
C THR A 292 13.70 -3.18 20.92
N TYR A 293 14.44 -3.48 21.98
CA TYR A 293 15.47 -4.51 22.00
C TYR A 293 15.21 -5.43 23.19
N LEU A 294 15.28 -6.74 22.94
CA LEU A 294 15.19 -7.78 23.96
C LEU A 294 16.61 -8.08 24.45
N LYS A 295 16.78 -8.09 25.77
CA LYS A 295 18.03 -8.47 26.45
C LYS A 295 17.83 -9.77 27.22
N SER A 296 18.92 -10.48 27.49
CA SER A 296 18.92 -11.66 28.35
C SER A 296 20.34 -12.00 28.78
N VAL A 297 20.50 -12.32 30.07
CA VAL A 297 21.75 -12.89 30.59
C VAL A 297 21.88 -14.34 30.11
N VAL A 298 23.01 -14.67 29.49
CA VAL A 298 23.30 -16.02 28.98
C VAL A 298 24.20 -16.77 29.96
N ILE A 299 23.88 -18.04 30.25
CA ILE A 299 24.72 -18.93 31.08
C ILE A 299 25.17 -20.14 30.25
N SER A 300 26.46 -20.46 30.32
CA SER A 300 27.03 -21.67 29.73
C SER A 300 28.17 -22.25 30.59
N GLY A 301 28.69 -23.42 30.20
CA GLY A 301 29.84 -24.07 30.82
C GLY A 301 29.57 -25.47 31.38
N THR A 302 30.55 -26.01 32.09
CA THR A 302 30.44 -27.31 32.79
C THR A 302 30.72 -27.06 34.27
N ALA A 303 29.65 -26.75 35.00
CA ALA A 303 29.70 -26.41 36.40
C ALA A 303 29.95 -27.67 37.25
N SER A 304 30.98 -27.59 38.09
CA SER A 304 31.32 -28.60 39.08
C SER A 304 31.46 -27.98 40.46
N VAL A 305 31.27 -28.78 41.50
CA VAL A 305 31.36 -28.36 42.90
C VAL A 305 32.27 -29.32 43.67
N SER A 306 33.10 -28.78 44.55
CA SER A 306 34.11 -29.52 45.33
C SER A 306 34.29 -28.88 46.70
N THR A 307 34.44 -29.66 47.76
CA THR A 307 34.77 -29.15 49.10
C THR A 307 36.06 -29.77 49.63
N SER A 308 36.68 -29.08 50.59
CA SER A 308 37.81 -29.59 51.38
C SER A 308 37.40 -30.20 52.73
N GLY A 309 36.11 -30.13 53.09
CA GLY A 309 35.54 -30.74 54.30
C GLY A 309 35.01 -32.18 54.09
N ASP A 310 34.45 -32.75 55.17
CA ASP A 310 33.85 -34.10 55.18
C ASP A 310 32.38 -34.14 54.68
N ASP A 311 31.73 -32.97 54.53
CA ASP A 311 30.33 -32.83 54.09
C ASP A 311 30.18 -32.97 52.56
N GLU A 312 28.96 -33.24 52.07
CA GLU A 312 28.67 -33.23 50.63
C GLU A 312 28.67 -31.79 50.08
N ALA A 313 29.58 -31.51 49.13
CA ALA A 313 29.72 -30.20 48.52
C ALA A 313 28.43 -29.76 47.78
N THR A 314 27.91 -28.58 48.10
CA THR A 314 26.66 -28.06 47.49
C THR A 314 26.79 -26.61 47.01
N ALA A 315 26.06 -26.28 45.94
CA ALA A 315 25.98 -24.91 45.41
C ALA A 315 24.60 -24.64 44.78
N THR A 316 24.23 -23.36 44.69
CA THR A 316 22.98 -22.91 44.04
C THR A 316 23.26 -21.85 43.00
N ILE A 317 22.59 -21.98 41.86
CA ILE A 317 22.48 -20.94 40.83
C ILE A 317 21.02 -20.47 40.84
N ASP A 318 20.76 -19.30 41.40
CA ASP A 318 19.45 -18.65 41.34
C ASP A 318 19.39 -17.73 40.11
N ILE A 319 18.32 -17.81 39.34
CA ILE A 319 18.07 -16.97 38.16
C ILE A 319 16.83 -16.09 38.37
N ALA A 320 16.85 -14.87 37.82
CA ALA A 320 15.71 -13.97 37.77
C ALA A 320 15.68 -13.16 36.47
N GLY A 321 14.49 -12.79 35.98
CA GLY A 321 14.31 -12.01 34.75
C GLY A 321 14.33 -12.85 33.47
N SER A 322 14.93 -12.36 32.38
CA SER A 322 15.13 -13.11 31.14
C SER A 322 16.51 -13.76 31.12
N VAL A 323 16.59 -15.08 31.25
CA VAL A 323 17.86 -15.84 31.24
C VAL A 323 17.86 -16.89 30.14
N ALA A 324 19.00 -17.07 29.46
CA ALA A 324 19.13 -17.96 28.32
C ALA A 324 20.26 -19.00 28.47
N VAL A 325 20.05 -20.18 27.89
CA VAL A 325 21.07 -21.21 27.65
C VAL A 325 21.11 -21.48 26.14
N SER A 326 22.00 -20.78 25.44
CA SER A 326 22.20 -20.89 23.99
C SER A 326 23.17 -21.99 23.58
N ASP A 327 24.17 -22.25 24.42
CA ASP A 327 25.19 -23.29 24.22
C ASP A 327 24.97 -24.46 25.20
N THR A 328 26.03 -25.11 25.66
CA THR A 328 25.95 -26.16 26.67
C THR A 328 26.13 -25.59 28.08
N LEU A 329 25.19 -25.89 28.97
CA LEU A 329 25.29 -25.74 30.43
C LEU A 329 25.09 -27.11 31.09
N THR A 330 26.15 -27.66 31.68
CA THR A 330 26.09 -28.91 32.46
C THR A 330 26.31 -28.61 33.94
N LEU A 331 25.38 -29.03 34.81
CA LEU A 331 25.43 -28.85 36.25
C LEU A 331 25.60 -30.21 36.93
N ALA A 332 26.79 -30.44 37.52
CA ALA A 332 27.14 -31.69 38.19
C ALA A 332 26.34 -31.94 39.48
N LYS A 333 26.51 -33.15 40.06
CA LYS A 333 25.95 -33.51 41.38
C LYS A 333 26.41 -32.48 42.43
N GLY A 334 25.48 -32.04 43.27
CA GLY A 334 25.68 -31.01 44.30
C GLY A 334 25.20 -29.61 43.88
N ILE A 335 25.00 -29.35 42.58
CA ILE A 335 24.55 -28.05 42.07
C ILE A 335 23.04 -28.06 41.81
N THR A 336 22.31 -27.10 42.42
CA THR A 336 20.89 -26.85 42.15
C THR A 336 20.70 -25.64 41.26
N LEU A 337 19.90 -25.77 40.19
CA LEU A 337 19.37 -24.63 39.43
C LEU A 337 18.01 -24.21 40.02
N SER A 338 17.82 -22.91 40.20
CA SER A 338 16.71 -22.33 40.96
C SER A 338 16.08 -21.16 40.17
N ASN A 339 14.95 -21.43 39.54
CA ASN A 339 14.08 -20.44 38.93
C ASN A 339 12.92 -20.17 39.91
N ALA A 340 13.10 -19.19 40.81
CA ALA A 340 12.31 -19.10 42.04
C ALA A 340 11.93 -17.68 42.50
N SER A 341 12.28 -16.62 41.76
CA SER A 341 12.13 -15.24 42.24
C SER A 341 11.91 -14.21 41.12
N GLY A 342 10.82 -13.44 41.21
CA GLY A 342 10.45 -12.42 40.21
C GLY A 342 9.98 -13.03 38.89
N SER A 343 9.17 -12.32 38.08
CA SER A 343 8.60 -12.87 36.83
C SER A 343 9.70 -13.28 35.84
N THR A 344 10.08 -14.56 35.82
CA THR A 344 11.31 -15.06 35.18
C THR A 344 11.01 -16.03 34.05
N THR A 345 11.75 -15.88 32.96
CA THR A 345 11.73 -16.76 31.78
C THR A 345 13.10 -17.37 31.58
N LEU A 346 13.19 -18.69 31.58
CA LEU A 346 14.38 -19.42 31.13
C LEU A 346 14.17 -19.91 29.69
N ALA A 347 14.94 -19.39 28.75
CA ALA A 347 14.93 -19.84 27.35
C ALA A 347 16.10 -20.79 27.06
N VAL A 348 15.82 -21.99 26.55
CA VAL A 348 16.85 -22.99 26.21
C VAL A 348 16.82 -23.29 24.72
N SER A 349 17.89 -22.91 24.00
CA SER A 349 18.11 -23.27 22.59
C SER A 349 19.31 -24.20 22.37
N GLY A 350 20.21 -24.27 23.36
CA GLY A 350 21.29 -25.26 23.45
C GLY A 350 20.94 -26.43 24.35
N ILE A 351 21.92 -26.87 25.17
CA ILE A 351 21.81 -28.07 26.01
C ILE A 351 21.95 -27.71 27.49
N LEU A 352 20.91 -27.97 28.28
CA LEU A 352 20.93 -27.88 29.74
C LEU A 352 20.90 -29.29 30.34
N THR A 353 21.92 -29.65 31.12
CA THR A 353 21.99 -30.94 31.84
C THR A 353 22.08 -30.69 33.33
N VAL A 354 21.15 -31.23 34.13
CA VAL A 354 21.07 -31.00 35.59
C VAL A 354 21.06 -32.34 36.33
N VAL A 355 22.12 -32.62 37.08
CA VAL A 355 22.29 -33.92 37.78
C VAL A 355 21.62 -33.94 39.16
N THR A 356 21.42 -32.79 39.81
CA THR A 356 20.91 -32.73 41.20
C THR A 356 19.43 -32.37 41.28
N ALA A 357 19.08 -31.13 40.93
CA ALA A 357 17.71 -30.61 41.02
C ALA A 357 17.56 -29.34 40.17
N PHE A 358 16.44 -29.24 39.45
CA PHE A 358 15.98 -27.99 38.85
C PHE A 358 14.64 -27.60 39.52
N LYS A 359 14.70 -26.57 40.36
CA LYS A 359 13.53 -25.99 41.02
C LYS A 359 12.97 -24.87 40.15
N ASN A 360 11.73 -25.04 39.67
CA ASN A 360 10.96 -23.98 39.03
C ASN A 360 9.70 -23.71 39.88
N THR A 361 9.30 -22.45 40.02
CA THR A 361 8.13 -22.04 40.83
C THR A 361 6.95 -21.61 39.95
N ALA A 362 5.76 -21.52 40.54
CA ALA A 362 4.49 -21.45 39.81
C ALA A 362 4.25 -20.17 38.99
N ASP A 363 5.04 -19.11 39.18
CA ASP A 363 4.95 -17.88 38.39
C ASP A 363 6.06 -17.78 37.31
N MET A 364 6.97 -18.78 37.23
CA MET A 364 8.13 -18.75 36.32
C MET A 364 7.91 -19.66 35.12
N THR A 365 8.41 -19.27 33.94
CA THR A 365 8.27 -20.03 32.70
C THR A 365 9.60 -20.60 32.19
N VAL A 366 9.53 -21.76 31.56
CA VAL A 366 10.67 -22.37 30.85
C VAL A 366 10.23 -22.65 29.41
N THR A 367 10.98 -22.12 28.44
CA THR A 367 10.73 -22.29 27.02
C THR A 367 11.89 -23.01 26.35
N ILE A 368 11.58 -23.89 25.39
CA ILE A 368 12.58 -24.69 24.68
C ILE A 368 12.42 -24.43 23.18
N ALA A 369 13.49 -23.94 22.53
CA ALA A 369 13.52 -23.70 21.09
C ALA A 369 13.73 -25.01 20.31
N ASP A 370 13.64 -24.97 18.98
CA ASP A 370 13.60 -26.16 18.11
C ASP A 370 14.82 -27.09 18.23
N THR A 371 15.98 -26.59 18.65
CA THR A 371 17.21 -27.36 18.93
C THR A 371 17.48 -27.58 20.42
N GLY A 372 16.67 -26.98 21.30
CA GLY A 372 16.89 -26.97 22.74
C GLY A 372 16.63 -28.32 23.40
N LEU A 373 17.46 -28.66 24.38
CA LEU A 373 17.30 -29.85 25.22
C LEU A 373 17.56 -29.52 26.69
N ILE A 374 16.65 -29.93 27.56
CA ILE A 374 16.87 -30.01 29.01
C ILE A 374 16.87 -31.49 29.41
N SER A 375 17.87 -31.93 30.17
CA SER A 375 17.85 -33.23 30.84
C SER A 375 18.02 -33.06 32.35
N VAL A 376 17.19 -33.74 33.15
CA VAL A 376 17.22 -33.69 34.61
C VAL A 376 17.21 -35.10 35.17
N ALA A 377 18.22 -35.44 35.98
CA ALA A 377 18.35 -36.77 36.58
C ALA A 377 17.56 -36.89 37.90
N GLY A 378 17.02 -38.08 38.17
CA GLY A 378 16.39 -38.47 39.44
C GLY A 378 14.97 -37.95 39.62
N THR A 379 14.77 -36.63 39.56
CA THR A 379 13.47 -35.96 39.76
C THR A 379 13.14 -35.02 38.61
N PRO A 380 11.85 -34.89 38.21
CA PRO A 380 11.46 -33.95 37.16
C PRO A 380 11.61 -32.50 37.63
N ILE A 381 11.47 -31.55 36.71
CA ILE A 381 11.44 -30.12 37.03
C ILE A 381 10.24 -29.86 37.97
N ALA A 382 10.44 -29.10 39.04
CA ALA A 382 9.32 -28.73 39.91
C ALA A 382 8.32 -27.84 39.15
N VAL A 383 7.02 -28.08 39.30
CA VAL A 383 5.95 -27.32 38.61
C VAL A 383 6.08 -27.36 37.07
N GLU A 384 5.96 -28.56 36.51
CA GLU A 384 6.05 -28.82 35.06
C GLU A 384 4.98 -28.11 34.21
N THR A 385 3.91 -27.59 34.81
CA THR A 385 2.84 -26.86 34.10
C THR A 385 3.32 -25.62 33.35
N ASN A 386 4.47 -25.07 33.75
CA ASN A 386 5.04 -23.86 33.16
C ASN A 386 6.25 -24.14 32.25
N VAL A 387 6.53 -25.41 31.96
CA VAL A 387 7.58 -25.85 31.04
C VAL A 387 6.92 -26.17 29.70
N SER A 388 7.14 -25.33 28.69
CA SER A 388 6.57 -25.51 27.35
C SER A 388 7.43 -26.45 26.52
N ALA A 389 7.11 -27.75 26.56
CA ALA A 389 7.97 -28.81 26.00
C ALA A 389 7.20 -30.09 25.65
N ALA A 390 7.85 -30.93 24.84
CA ALA A 390 7.60 -32.37 24.83
C ALA A 390 8.55 -33.06 25.81
N LYS A 391 8.00 -33.96 26.63
CA LYS A 391 8.66 -34.64 27.75
C LYS A 391 8.68 -36.16 27.53
N TYR A 392 9.84 -36.77 27.71
CA TYR A 392 9.98 -38.23 27.79
C TYR A 392 10.99 -38.64 28.87
N THR A 393 11.06 -39.93 29.19
CA THR A 393 11.97 -40.47 30.21
C THR A 393 12.81 -41.61 29.67
N SER A 394 14.09 -41.65 30.04
CA SER A 394 14.93 -42.85 29.93
C SER A 394 15.31 -43.32 31.33
N THR A 395 15.50 -44.62 31.53
CA THR A 395 15.91 -45.20 32.82
C THR A 395 17.10 -46.11 32.60
N ASP A 396 18.24 -45.77 33.21
CA ASP A 396 19.35 -46.70 33.36
C ASP A 396 19.05 -47.70 34.49
N SER A 397 19.99 -48.60 34.81
CA SER A 397 19.79 -49.63 35.85
C SER A 397 19.46 -49.10 37.26
N THR A 398 19.57 -47.79 37.51
CA THR A 398 19.46 -47.14 38.82
C THR A 398 18.76 -45.78 38.82
N THR A 399 18.80 -45.02 37.72
CA THR A 399 18.37 -43.62 37.66
C THR A 399 17.43 -43.38 36.48
N THR A 400 16.33 -42.65 36.71
CA THR A 400 15.46 -42.13 35.66
C THR A 400 15.88 -40.69 35.31
N THR A 401 16.06 -40.42 34.02
CA THR A 401 16.35 -39.09 33.48
C THR A 401 15.15 -38.59 32.71
N TYR A 402 14.73 -37.37 33.03
CA TYR A 402 13.64 -36.65 32.37
C TYR A 402 14.22 -35.74 31.30
N TYR A 403 13.75 -35.90 30.07
CA TYR A 403 14.15 -35.08 28.92
C TYR A 403 13.00 -34.18 28.52
N TYR A 404 13.32 -32.92 28.23
CA TYR A 404 12.40 -31.91 27.74
C TYR A 404 13.02 -31.31 26.47
N VAL A 405 12.27 -31.34 25.37
CA VAL A 405 12.69 -30.88 24.05
C VAL A 405 11.54 -30.15 23.36
N SER A 406 11.77 -29.49 22.23
CA SER A 406 10.64 -28.97 21.44
C SER A 406 9.76 -30.12 20.90
N VAL A 407 8.49 -29.83 20.61
CA VAL A 407 7.57 -30.82 20.01
C VAL A 407 8.07 -31.28 18.63
N LEU A 408 8.72 -30.40 17.86
CA LEU A 408 9.31 -30.75 16.57
C LEU A 408 10.52 -31.69 16.72
N THR A 409 11.40 -31.44 17.69
CA THR A 409 12.55 -32.32 18.02
C THR A 409 12.04 -33.70 18.42
N MET A 410 11.01 -33.76 19.28
CA MET A 410 10.40 -35.01 19.75
C MET A 410 9.80 -35.81 18.59
N LEU A 411 8.98 -35.15 17.75
CA LEU A 411 8.38 -35.78 16.58
C LEU A 411 9.44 -36.26 15.58
N THR A 412 10.54 -35.51 15.42
CA THR A 412 11.68 -35.94 14.58
C THR A 412 12.30 -37.22 15.15
N ALA A 413 12.66 -37.23 16.43
CA ALA A 413 13.29 -38.38 17.10
C ALA A 413 12.44 -39.65 17.06
N VAL A 414 11.10 -39.56 17.21
CA VAL A 414 10.25 -40.77 17.14
C VAL A 414 10.09 -41.36 15.75
N ASN A 415 10.38 -40.60 14.68
CA ASN A 415 10.40 -41.09 13.30
C ASN A 415 11.79 -41.64 12.88
N GLU A 416 12.83 -41.52 13.72
CA GLU A 416 14.14 -42.07 13.40
C GLU A 416 14.16 -43.61 13.41
N SER A 417 14.87 -44.20 12.45
CA SER A 417 14.99 -45.65 12.34
C SER A 417 15.75 -46.23 13.54
N GLY A 418 15.08 -47.05 14.35
CA GLY A 418 15.64 -47.63 15.56
C GLY A 418 15.29 -46.88 16.86
N ASN A 419 14.42 -45.86 16.80
CA ASN A 419 13.82 -45.24 17.97
C ASN A 419 13.19 -46.28 18.93
N THR A 420 13.33 -46.07 20.23
CA THR A 420 12.75 -46.90 21.31
C THR A 420 11.66 -46.19 22.11
N ILE A 421 11.43 -44.90 21.87
CA ILE A 421 10.45 -44.07 22.57
C ILE A 421 9.06 -44.35 22.00
N THR A 422 8.22 -44.99 22.81
CA THR A 422 6.83 -45.35 22.49
C THR A 422 5.80 -44.40 23.12
N THR A 423 6.20 -43.57 24.09
CA THR A 423 5.32 -42.63 24.80
C THR A 423 6.04 -41.33 25.12
N PHE A 424 5.40 -40.19 24.88
CA PHE A 424 5.82 -38.89 25.39
C PHE A 424 4.62 -38.00 25.74
N ASP A 425 4.84 -37.01 26.61
CA ASP A 425 3.82 -36.05 27.03
C ASP A 425 4.12 -34.66 26.47
N VAL A 426 3.10 -33.83 26.25
CA VAL A 426 3.23 -32.42 25.84
C VAL A 426 2.68 -31.55 26.96
N ILE A 427 3.55 -30.73 27.54
CA ILE A 427 3.31 -29.93 28.75
C ILE A 427 3.54 -28.44 28.48
N GLY A 428 2.97 -27.57 29.32
CA GLY A 428 3.01 -26.12 29.11
C GLY A 428 2.20 -25.68 27.90
N THR A 429 2.70 -24.71 27.14
CA THR A 429 2.04 -24.14 25.95
C THR A 429 2.93 -24.11 24.69
N PRO A 430 3.52 -25.25 24.25
CA PRO A 430 4.39 -25.29 23.08
C PRO A 430 3.62 -25.11 21.77
N THR A 431 4.28 -24.54 20.77
CA THR A 431 3.76 -24.37 19.41
C THR A 431 4.56 -25.21 18.42
N LEU A 432 3.87 -26.02 17.61
CA LEU A 432 4.45 -26.69 16.45
C LEU A 432 4.46 -25.71 15.26
N LYS A 433 5.65 -25.28 14.85
CA LYS A 433 5.86 -24.29 13.76
C LYS A 433 6.08 -24.90 12.38
N THR A 434 6.40 -26.19 12.32
CA THR A 434 6.75 -26.92 11.09
C THR A 434 5.98 -28.23 11.02
N SER A 435 5.51 -28.62 9.84
CA SER A 435 4.75 -29.85 9.63
C SER A 435 5.54 -31.09 10.07
N ALA A 436 4.86 -32.01 10.75
CA ALA A 436 5.47 -33.19 11.35
C ALA A 436 4.48 -34.36 11.46
N THR A 437 4.98 -35.58 11.68
CA THR A 437 4.15 -36.80 11.80
C THR A 437 4.35 -37.45 13.16
N LEU A 438 3.26 -37.84 13.83
CA LEU A 438 3.27 -38.82 14.92
C LEU A 438 3.13 -40.22 14.30
N PRO A 439 4.18 -41.06 14.33
CA PRO A 439 4.18 -42.35 13.65
C PRO A 439 3.36 -43.41 14.40
N ALA A 440 3.14 -44.55 13.72
CA ALA A 440 2.49 -45.73 14.30
C ALA A 440 3.18 -46.21 15.59
N ASP A 441 2.42 -46.87 16.46
CA ASP A 441 2.86 -47.44 17.74
C ASP A 441 3.39 -46.42 18.79
N VAL A 442 3.38 -45.12 18.48
CA VAL A 442 3.75 -44.03 19.41
C VAL A 442 2.52 -43.35 20.00
N THR A 443 2.56 -43.10 21.31
CA THR A 443 1.55 -42.35 22.06
C THR A 443 2.03 -40.96 22.45
N MET A 444 1.28 -39.93 22.06
CA MET A 444 1.42 -38.55 22.53
C MET A 444 0.30 -38.21 23.51
N SER A 445 0.64 -37.82 24.74
CA SER A 445 -0.33 -37.29 25.73
C SER A 445 -0.23 -35.77 25.83
N VAL A 446 -1.21 -35.03 25.33
CA VAL A 446 -1.27 -33.58 25.55
C VAL A 446 -1.85 -33.31 26.95
N LEU A 447 -1.05 -32.71 27.83
CA LEU A 447 -1.41 -32.41 29.22
C LEU A 447 -1.57 -30.89 29.46
N GLY A 448 -0.88 -30.06 28.67
CA GLY A 448 -1.08 -28.62 28.58
C GLY A 448 -1.85 -28.21 27.31
N THR A 449 -1.41 -27.14 26.63
CA THR A 449 -1.97 -26.70 25.34
C THR A 449 -0.94 -26.86 24.23
N LEU A 450 -1.26 -27.62 23.18
CA LEU A 450 -0.45 -27.70 21.96
C LEU A 450 -1.04 -26.82 20.87
N THR A 451 -0.32 -25.79 20.45
CA THR A 451 -0.71 -24.98 19.29
C THR A 451 -0.12 -25.59 18.02
N ILE A 452 -0.92 -25.81 16.97
CA ILE A 452 -0.47 -26.30 15.66
C ILE A 452 -0.55 -25.16 14.66
N GLY A 453 0.59 -24.70 14.17
CA GLY A 453 0.71 -23.50 13.35
C GLY A 453 0.72 -22.22 14.17
N GLU A 454 1.50 -21.23 13.71
CA GLU A 454 1.45 -19.89 14.28
C GLU A 454 0.18 -19.16 13.87
N LYS A 455 -0.15 -18.07 14.57
CA LYS A 455 -1.27 -17.21 14.21
C LYS A 455 -1.03 -16.66 12.79
N ASN A 456 -1.96 -16.92 11.86
CA ASN A 456 -1.90 -16.73 10.40
C ASN A 456 -1.14 -17.80 9.56
N GLY A 457 -0.41 -18.73 10.19
CA GLY A 457 0.35 -19.79 9.51
C GLY A 457 -0.48 -21.03 9.14
N SER A 458 -1.14 -20.98 7.98
CA SER A 458 -2.09 -21.99 7.49
C SER A 458 -1.48 -23.36 7.13
N ASP A 459 -0.17 -23.42 6.92
CA ASP A 459 0.45 -24.48 6.11
C ASP A 459 1.10 -25.58 6.99
N VAL A 460 1.06 -25.41 8.31
CA VAL A 460 1.58 -26.38 9.27
C VAL A 460 0.59 -27.52 9.48
N THR A 461 1.02 -28.75 9.21
CA THR A 461 0.22 -29.96 9.40
C THR A 461 0.88 -30.92 10.39
N LEU A 462 0.14 -31.29 11.44
CA LEU A 462 0.46 -32.44 12.28
C LEU A 462 -0.31 -33.66 11.77
N THR A 463 0.39 -34.65 11.24
CA THR A 463 -0.19 -35.93 10.80
C THR A 463 -0.13 -36.96 11.93
N VAL A 464 -1.26 -37.54 12.31
CA VAL A 464 -1.37 -38.70 13.20
C VAL A 464 -1.56 -39.94 12.33
N ALA A 465 -0.47 -40.71 12.17
CA ALA A 465 -0.47 -41.90 11.34
C ALA A 465 -1.41 -42.99 11.90
N SER A 466 -1.85 -43.91 11.04
CA SER A 466 -2.58 -45.11 11.46
C SER A 466 -1.74 -45.92 12.46
N GLY A 467 -2.38 -46.51 13.48
CA GLY A 467 -1.69 -47.14 14.62
C GLY A 467 -1.08 -46.21 15.68
N ALA A 468 -0.99 -44.89 15.47
CA ALA A 468 -0.56 -43.94 16.51
C ALA A 468 -1.63 -43.75 17.61
N THR A 469 -1.32 -43.04 18.69
CA THR A 469 -2.33 -42.59 19.66
C THR A 469 -2.09 -41.16 20.13
N LEU A 470 -3.08 -40.29 19.94
CA LEU A 470 -3.14 -38.93 20.47
C LEU A 470 -4.22 -38.88 21.55
N LYS A 471 -3.83 -38.55 22.79
CA LYS A 471 -4.73 -38.47 23.96
C LYS A 471 -4.40 -37.23 24.79
N GLY A 472 -5.17 -36.95 25.84
CA GLY A 472 -4.85 -35.83 26.72
C GLY A 472 -5.93 -35.52 27.75
N SER A 473 -5.84 -36.14 28.94
CA SER A 473 -6.90 -36.15 29.97
C SER A 473 -7.40 -34.78 30.46
N SER A 474 -6.61 -33.73 30.25
CA SER A 474 -6.88 -32.34 30.62
C SER A 474 -6.33 -31.34 29.59
N GLY A 475 -5.82 -31.83 28.46
CA GLY A 475 -5.07 -31.04 27.50
C GLY A 475 -5.92 -30.51 26.35
N THR A 476 -5.44 -29.43 25.74
CA THR A 476 -6.09 -28.75 24.62
C THR A 476 -5.15 -28.73 23.41
N ILE A 477 -5.71 -28.80 22.21
CA ILE A 477 -4.98 -28.59 20.95
C ILE A 477 -5.65 -27.44 20.21
N ASP A 478 -4.93 -26.34 20.02
CA ASP A 478 -5.38 -25.18 19.25
C ASP A 478 -4.86 -25.26 17.82
N VAL A 479 -5.76 -25.41 16.85
CA VAL A 479 -5.40 -25.74 15.46
C VAL A 479 -5.49 -24.50 14.57
N ASN A 480 -4.39 -23.74 14.49
CA ASN A 480 -4.22 -22.63 13.54
C ASN A 480 -3.81 -23.11 12.14
N GLY A 481 -3.26 -24.31 12.00
CA GLY A 481 -2.93 -24.97 10.74
C GLY A 481 -3.87 -26.15 10.45
N THR A 482 -3.34 -27.37 10.44
CA THR A 482 -4.09 -28.62 10.28
C THR A 482 -3.62 -29.70 11.25
N LEU A 483 -4.57 -30.38 11.92
CA LEU A 483 -4.36 -31.68 12.54
C LEU A 483 -5.09 -32.73 11.70
N TYR A 484 -4.34 -33.62 11.05
CA TYR A 484 -4.87 -34.68 10.20
C TYR A 484 -4.60 -36.05 10.83
N ALA A 485 -5.61 -36.88 11.00
CA ALA A 485 -5.49 -38.24 11.50
C ALA A 485 -5.94 -39.22 10.43
N GLU A 486 -5.06 -40.14 10.02
CA GLU A 486 -5.37 -41.16 9.01
C GLU A 486 -6.47 -42.13 9.47
N ASN A 487 -6.53 -42.38 10.78
CA ASN A 487 -7.63 -43.08 11.44
C ASN A 487 -8.08 -42.25 12.64
N LYS A 488 -9.31 -41.74 12.60
CA LYS A 488 -9.86 -40.85 13.64
C LYS A 488 -9.94 -41.49 15.03
N THR A 489 -9.96 -42.82 15.12
CA THR A 489 -9.96 -43.52 16.42
C THR A 489 -8.61 -43.43 17.16
N ASN A 490 -7.54 -42.99 16.49
CA ASN A 490 -6.24 -42.72 17.11
C ASN A 490 -6.28 -41.44 17.96
N VAL A 491 -7.15 -40.49 17.63
CA VAL A 491 -7.43 -39.28 18.41
C VAL A 491 -8.48 -39.61 19.46
N LYS A 492 -8.07 -39.72 20.72
CA LYS A 492 -8.95 -40.10 21.83
C LYS A 492 -9.74 -38.89 22.31
N SER A 493 -11.05 -39.07 22.52
CA SER A 493 -11.99 -38.04 23.00
C SER A 493 -11.69 -37.45 24.40
N THR A 494 -10.58 -37.84 25.02
CA THR A 494 -10.06 -37.22 26.23
C THR A 494 -9.48 -35.83 25.97
N VAL A 495 -8.87 -35.62 24.78
CA VAL A 495 -8.23 -34.34 24.44
C VAL A 495 -9.23 -33.38 23.82
N THR A 496 -9.19 -32.11 24.22
CA THR A 496 -10.01 -31.06 23.61
C THR A 496 -9.29 -30.54 22.38
N ILE A 497 -9.99 -30.37 21.25
CA ILE A 497 -9.42 -29.83 20.01
C ILE A 497 -10.25 -28.63 19.58
N ASN A 498 -9.60 -27.48 19.50
CA ASN A 498 -10.18 -26.23 19.03
C ASN A 498 -9.74 -26.00 17.58
N SER A 499 -10.68 -26.15 16.65
CA SER A 499 -10.50 -25.80 15.23
C SER A 499 -11.75 -25.07 14.72
N ASP A 500 -11.62 -24.32 13.63
CA ASP A 500 -12.78 -23.66 13.01
C ASP A 500 -13.64 -24.68 12.23
N VAL A 501 -12.97 -25.60 11.53
CA VAL A 501 -13.55 -26.64 10.67
C VAL A 501 -13.12 -28.02 11.16
N TYR A 502 -14.04 -28.99 11.06
CA TYR A 502 -13.81 -30.42 11.29
C TYR A 502 -14.48 -31.21 10.17
N SER A 503 -13.71 -32.08 9.51
CA SER A 503 -14.20 -32.99 8.49
C SER A 503 -13.71 -34.42 8.74
N VAL A 504 -14.45 -35.39 8.21
CA VAL A 504 -14.17 -36.83 8.36
C VAL A 504 -14.48 -37.56 7.06
N GLN A 505 -13.84 -38.71 6.86
CA GLN A 505 -14.22 -39.62 5.80
C GLN A 505 -15.68 -40.05 5.95
N THR A 506 -16.47 -39.91 4.89
CA THR A 506 -17.85 -40.40 4.84
C THR A 506 -18.03 -41.38 3.68
N GLU A 507 -18.86 -42.40 3.91
CA GLU A 507 -19.34 -43.34 2.90
C GLU A 507 -20.84 -43.53 3.11
N ASN A 508 -21.66 -43.41 2.06
CA ASN A 508 -23.12 -43.47 2.15
C ASN A 508 -23.71 -42.52 3.23
N ASN A 509 -23.22 -41.27 3.27
CA ASN A 509 -23.58 -40.22 4.24
C ASN A 509 -23.37 -40.63 5.72
N LYS A 510 -22.46 -41.57 6.00
CA LYS A 510 -22.08 -41.98 7.35
C LYS A 510 -20.56 -41.88 7.52
N ALA A 511 -20.13 -41.33 8.64
CA ALA A 511 -18.71 -41.19 8.93
C ALA A 511 -18.06 -42.57 9.13
N VAL A 512 -17.09 -42.92 8.29
CA VAL A 512 -16.38 -44.21 8.32
C VAL A 512 -15.71 -44.39 9.67
N LYS A 513 -15.96 -45.51 10.36
CA LYS A 513 -15.55 -45.70 11.76
C LYS A 513 -14.04 -45.51 11.96
N ASP A 514 -13.26 -46.15 11.11
CA ASP A 514 -11.79 -46.20 11.19
C ASP A 514 -11.14 -45.36 10.07
N GLY A 515 -11.92 -44.46 9.44
CA GLY A 515 -11.46 -43.54 8.40
C GLY A 515 -10.85 -42.25 8.96
N TRP A 516 -10.40 -41.38 8.06
CA TRP A 516 -9.67 -40.17 8.43
C TRP A 516 -10.52 -39.11 9.15
N ALA A 517 -9.84 -38.22 9.88
CA ALA A 517 -10.38 -36.98 10.44
C ALA A 517 -9.40 -35.82 10.21
N LYS A 518 -9.93 -34.63 9.90
CA LYS A 518 -9.16 -33.41 9.66
C LYS A 518 -9.77 -32.27 10.49
N TYR A 519 -8.96 -31.68 11.36
CA TYR A 519 -9.27 -30.47 12.11
C TYR A 519 -8.42 -29.35 11.51
N THR A 520 -9.00 -28.19 11.21
CA THR A 520 -8.26 -27.12 10.53
C THR A 520 -8.94 -25.75 10.69
N ASN A 521 -8.21 -24.69 10.37
CA ASN A 521 -8.76 -23.34 10.26
C ASN A 521 -9.56 -23.16 8.95
N VAL A 522 -10.35 -22.09 8.82
CA VAL A 522 -11.18 -21.85 7.62
C VAL A 522 -10.37 -21.57 6.34
N TYR A 523 -9.19 -20.95 6.42
CA TYR A 523 -8.32 -20.67 5.27
C TYR A 523 -7.78 -21.97 4.64
N SER A 524 -7.25 -22.87 5.47
CA SER A 524 -6.68 -24.16 5.04
C SER A 524 -7.77 -25.16 4.63
N ALA A 525 -8.99 -24.99 5.12
CA ALA A 525 -10.16 -25.70 4.61
C ALA A 525 -10.51 -25.27 3.19
N LEU A 526 -10.73 -23.96 2.95
CA LEU A 526 -11.10 -23.42 1.64
C LEU A 526 -9.99 -23.58 0.58
N SER A 527 -8.72 -23.39 0.96
CA SER A 527 -7.58 -23.56 0.05
C SER A 527 -7.37 -25.01 -0.41
N GLY A 528 -7.88 -25.98 0.35
CA GLY A 528 -7.82 -27.41 0.03
C GLY A 528 -9.14 -28.00 -0.45
N ALA A 529 -10.17 -27.17 -0.64
CA ALA A 529 -11.50 -27.62 -1.03
C ALA A 529 -11.56 -27.96 -2.52
N SER A 530 -12.29 -29.03 -2.85
CA SER A 530 -12.65 -29.34 -4.24
C SER A 530 -13.90 -28.60 -4.67
N ALA A 531 -14.15 -28.48 -5.98
CA ALA A 531 -15.45 -28.04 -6.47
C ALA A 531 -16.57 -28.93 -5.90
N ASP A 532 -17.73 -28.34 -5.67
CA ASP A 532 -18.92 -28.92 -5.02
C ASP A 532 -18.74 -29.31 -3.54
N GLU A 533 -17.60 -28.97 -2.90
CA GLU A 533 -17.37 -29.25 -1.49
C GLU A 533 -18.00 -28.19 -0.56
N THR A 534 -18.66 -28.65 0.51
CA THR A 534 -19.20 -27.79 1.57
C THR A 534 -18.29 -27.80 2.79
N ILE A 535 -17.54 -26.72 2.98
CA ILE A 535 -16.74 -26.43 4.17
C ILE A 535 -17.65 -25.92 5.28
N THR A 536 -17.92 -26.76 6.29
CA THR A 536 -18.79 -26.41 7.42
C THR A 536 -17.98 -25.91 8.62
N VAL A 537 -18.36 -24.76 9.19
CA VAL A 537 -17.85 -24.28 10.48
C VAL A 537 -18.43 -25.16 11.61
N THR A 538 -17.56 -25.67 12.47
CA THR A 538 -17.92 -26.64 13.54
C THR A 538 -17.50 -26.20 14.95
N LYS A 539 -16.77 -25.10 15.06
CA LYS A 539 -16.32 -24.52 16.33
C LYS A 539 -17.49 -24.22 17.26
N ALA A 540 -17.40 -24.61 18.53
CA ALA A 540 -18.51 -24.49 19.48
C ALA A 540 -18.99 -23.02 19.66
N ALA A 541 -20.30 -22.86 19.88
CA ALA A 541 -20.91 -21.57 20.22
C ALA A 541 -20.31 -20.94 21.50
N GLY A 542 -20.40 -19.60 21.60
CA GLY A 542 -19.77 -18.82 22.66
C GLY A 542 -18.33 -18.40 22.36
N SER A 543 -17.81 -18.73 21.17
CA SER A 543 -16.54 -18.28 20.61
C SER A 543 -16.75 -17.62 19.24
N THR A 544 -15.69 -17.09 18.63
CA THR A 544 -15.68 -16.57 17.25
C THR A 544 -14.68 -17.32 16.35
N VAL A 545 -14.97 -17.35 15.06
CA VAL A 545 -13.99 -17.65 13.99
C VAL A 545 -13.47 -16.31 13.49
N ASN A 546 -12.24 -15.95 13.85
CA ASN A 546 -11.67 -14.64 13.51
C ASN A 546 -11.03 -14.69 12.12
N ILE A 547 -11.52 -13.86 11.20
CA ILE A 547 -10.99 -13.69 9.85
C ILE A 547 -10.03 -12.49 9.88
N GLU A 548 -8.75 -12.76 10.17
CA GLU A 548 -7.71 -11.77 10.43
C GLU A 548 -6.84 -11.42 9.21
N LYS A 549 -6.96 -12.21 8.13
CA LYS A 549 -6.39 -11.95 6.80
C LYS A 549 -7.45 -12.19 5.72
N ASN A 550 -7.26 -11.64 4.51
CA ASN A 550 -8.19 -11.78 3.39
C ASN A 550 -8.56 -13.25 3.12
N LEU A 551 -9.83 -13.49 2.85
CA LEU A 551 -10.42 -14.81 2.66
C LEU A 551 -11.09 -14.86 1.29
N THR A 552 -10.82 -15.89 0.51
CA THR A 552 -11.53 -16.15 -0.75
C THR A 552 -12.29 -17.48 -0.62
N ILE A 553 -13.58 -17.47 -0.94
CA ILE A 553 -14.39 -18.69 -1.11
C ILE A 553 -14.36 -19.05 -2.60
N PRO A 554 -13.69 -20.15 -3.02
CA PRO A 554 -13.51 -20.48 -4.44
C PRO A 554 -14.83 -20.79 -5.16
N ALA A 555 -14.83 -20.68 -6.50
CA ALA A 555 -15.96 -21.09 -7.34
C ALA A 555 -16.37 -22.55 -7.07
N GLY A 556 -17.68 -22.81 -7.01
CA GLY A 556 -18.23 -24.14 -6.69
C GLY A 556 -18.03 -24.62 -5.25
N VAL A 557 -17.35 -23.86 -4.38
CA VAL A 557 -17.15 -24.23 -2.96
C VAL A 557 -18.17 -23.48 -2.10
N THR A 558 -18.79 -24.18 -1.14
CA THR A 558 -19.65 -23.54 -0.13
C THR A 558 -18.93 -23.42 1.20
N LEU A 559 -18.82 -22.20 1.75
CA LEU A 559 -18.56 -22.00 3.18
C LEU A 559 -19.92 -21.93 3.91
N TYR A 560 -20.19 -22.90 4.79
CA TYR A 560 -21.43 -23.00 5.55
C TYR A 560 -21.21 -22.72 7.04
N VAL A 561 -21.98 -21.77 7.59
CA VAL A 561 -22.00 -21.38 9.00
C VAL A 561 -23.36 -21.73 9.62
N PRO A 562 -23.52 -22.94 10.21
CA PRO A 562 -24.80 -23.38 10.77
C PRO A 562 -25.23 -22.61 12.03
N THR A 563 -26.48 -22.80 12.46
CA THR A 563 -26.91 -22.33 13.80
C THR A 563 -26.17 -23.07 14.91
N GLY A 564 -25.83 -22.39 16.00
CA GLY A 564 -25.29 -23.03 17.22
C GLY A 564 -23.79 -23.34 17.19
N VAL A 565 -23.05 -22.78 16.24
CA VAL A 565 -21.58 -22.74 16.21
C VAL A 565 -21.07 -21.32 16.47
N ALA A 566 -19.75 -21.12 16.45
CA ALA A 566 -19.10 -19.82 16.52
C ALA A 566 -19.44 -18.94 15.30
N THR A 567 -19.75 -17.66 15.54
CA THR A 567 -19.96 -16.68 14.46
C THR A 567 -18.63 -16.33 13.77
N LEU A 568 -18.68 -16.04 12.47
CA LEU A 568 -17.54 -15.43 11.78
C LEU A 568 -17.36 -13.98 12.28
N LYS A 569 -16.12 -13.55 12.50
CA LYS A 569 -15.77 -12.16 12.85
C LYS A 569 -14.64 -11.67 11.97
N VAL A 570 -14.91 -10.71 11.11
CA VAL A 570 -13.96 -10.12 10.16
C VAL A 570 -13.21 -8.97 10.82
N SER A 571 -11.86 -9.01 10.79
CA SER A 571 -11.03 -7.94 11.33
C SER A 571 -10.98 -6.71 10.42
N ASP A 572 -10.69 -5.55 10.99
CA ASP A 572 -10.51 -4.32 10.20
C ASP A 572 -9.31 -4.47 9.25
N GLY A 573 -9.44 -3.97 8.03
CA GLY A 573 -8.46 -4.13 6.95
C GLY A 573 -8.59 -5.43 6.16
N VAL A 574 -9.61 -6.26 6.45
CA VAL A 574 -9.82 -7.57 5.81
C VAL A 574 -11.04 -7.55 4.88
N THR A 575 -10.89 -8.19 3.72
CA THR A 575 -11.95 -8.47 2.76
C THR A 575 -12.25 -9.98 2.70
N ILE A 576 -13.54 -10.34 2.70
CA ILE A 576 -14.02 -11.64 2.23
C ILE A 576 -14.45 -11.50 0.76
N THR A 577 -13.82 -12.26 -0.14
CA THR A 577 -14.22 -12.37 -1.54
C THR A 577 -15.01 -13.67 -1.73
N VAL A 578 -16.25 -13.55 -2.17
CA VAL A 578 -17.17 -14.67 -2.42
C VAL A 578 -17.22 -14.94 -3.92
N ILE A 579 -16.70 -16.08 -4.36
CA ILE A 579 -16.76 -16.56 -5.76
C ILE A 579 -17.67 -17.78 -5.89
N GLY A 580 -17.64 -18.68 -4.90
CA GLY A 580 -18.66 -19.71 -4.68
C GLY A 580 -19.78 -19.21 -3.78
N THR A 581 -20.13 -20.01 -2.77
CA THR A 581 -21.28 -19.75 -1.90
C THR A 581 -20.87 -19.49 -0.45
N LEU A 582 -21.38 -18.41 0.14
CA LEU A 582 -21.32 -18.15 1.59
C LEU A 582 -22.71 -18.36 2.19
N ALA A 583 -22.97 -19.56 2.70
CA ALA A 583 -24.23 -19.89 3.35
C ALA A 583 -24.11 -19.70 4.88
N SER A 584 -25.03 -18.94 5.47
CA SER A 584 -25.01 -18.64 6.90
C SER A 584 -26.41 -18.74 7.49
N ASP A 585 -26.59 -19.69 8.39
CA ASP A 585 -27.76 -19.73 9.29
C ASP A 585 -27.47 -18.96 10.61
N ALA A 586 -26.24 -18.44 10.75
CA ALA A 586 -25.80 -17.58 11.84
C ALA A 586 -25.34 -16.19 11.32
N ASP A 587 -24.95 -15.34 12.25
CA ASP A 587 -24.68 -13.92 12.04
C ASP A 587 -23.15 -13.72 11.75
N ILE A 588 -22.75 -12.99 10.70
CA ILE A 588 -21.35 -12.73 10.29
C ILE A 588 -20.90 -11.30 10.67
N THR A 589 -19.95 -11.15 11.59
CA THR A 589 -19.63 -9.87 12.26
C THR A 589 -18.44 -9.14 11.63
N ALA A 590 -18.40 -7.82 11.73
CA ALA A 590 -17.17 -7.04 11.58
C ALA A 590 -16.52 -6.78 12.95
N ALA A 591 -15.26 -6.34 12.98
CA ALA A 591 -14.57 -5.89 14.19
C ALA A 591 -15.01 -4.48 14.59
N THR A 592 -15.01 -3.54 13.63
CA THR A 592 -15.61 -2.21 13.77
C THR A 592 -16.90 -2.09 12.95
N GLN A 593 -16.82 -2.12 11.61
CA GLN A 593 -17.97 -2.03 10.71
C GLN A 593 -17.65 -2.60 9.31
N PHE A 594 -18.70 -2.90 8.54
CA PHE A 594 -18.56 -3.20 7.11
C PHE A 594 -18.58 -1.92 6.25
N THR A 595 -17.96 -2.00 5.08
CA THR A 595 -17.94 -0.98 4.02
C THR A 595 -17.76 -1.68 2.65
N THR A 596 -17.84 -0.93 1.56
CA THR A 596 -17.66 -1.44 0.19
C THR A 596 -16.19 -1.81 -0.12
N VAL A 597 -15.22 -1.16 0.52
CA VAL A 597 -13.77 -1.40 0.35
C VAL A 597 -13.07 -1.32 1.70
N ALA A 598 -12.45 -2.42 2.15
CA ALA A 598 -11.84 -2.50 3.47
C ALA A 598 -10.73 -1.45 3.69
N THR A 599 -10.68 -0.86 4.89
CA THR A 599 -9.67 0.12 5.31
C THR A 599 -9.05 -0.29 6.63
N LYS A 600 -8.02 0.41 7.12
CA LYS A 600 -7.39 0.11 8.42
C LYS A 600 -8.33 0.09 9.65
N THR A 601 -9.57 0.56 9.50
CA THR A 601 -10.58 0.64 10.56
C THR A 601 -11.94 0.05 10.16
N THR A 602 -12.00 -0.67 9.02
CA THR A 602 -13.26 -1.24 8.48
C THR A 602 -13.00 -2.53 7.70
N SER A 603 -14.01 -3.40 7.60
CA SER A 603 -13.96 -4.66 6.85
C SER A 603 -14.84 -4.61 5.60
N ALA A 604 -14.66 -5.53 4.65
CA ALA A 604 -15.53 -5.65 3.48
C ALA A 604 -15.93 -7.10 3.16
N ILE A 605 -17.08 -7.26 2.51
CA ILE A 605 -17.52 -8.52 1.88
C ILE A 605 -17.91 -8.17 0.44
N VAL A 606 -17.37 -8.91 -0.52
CA VAL A 606 -17.51 -8.62 -1.96
C VAL A 606 -17.89 -9.88 -2.71
N LEU A 607 -18.96 -9.82 -3.51
CA LEU A 607 -19.33 -10.82 -4.51
C LEU A 607 -18.47 -10.66 -5.77
N SER A 608 -17.99 -11.77 -6.34
CA SER A 608 -17.11 -11.76 -7.51
C SER A 608 -17.26 -13.02 -8.35
N GLY A 609 -17.88 -12.89 -9.53
CA GLY A 609 -18.16 -14.02 -10.44
C GLY A 609 -19.66 -14.28 -10.58
N ASP A 610 -20.05 -14.91 -11.69
CA ASP A 610 -21.46 -15.04 -12.07
C ASP A 610 -22.24 -16.03 -11.19
N ASP A 611 -21.55 -17.06 -10.67
CA ASP A 611 -22.10 -18.05 -9.74
C ASP A 611 -21.98 -17.66 -8.25
N ALA A 612 -21.47 -16.45 -7.95
CA ALA A 612 -21.21 -16.03 -6.59
C ALA A 612 -22.51 -15.74 -5.82
N GLN A 613 -22.65 -16.32 -4.62
CA GLN A 613 -23.86 -16.20 -3.79
C GLN A 613 -23.54 -16.07 -2.30
N ILE A 614 -24.32 -15.26 -1.59
CA ILE A 614 -24.39 -15.19 -0.13
C ILE A 614 -25.83 -15.54 0.27
N MET A 615 -26.01 -16.58 1.08
CA MET A 615 -27.33 -17.07 1.52
C MET A 615 -27.47 -16.86 3.03
N LEU A 616 -28.44 -16.07 3.47
CA LEU A 616 -28.66 -15.74 4.89
C LEU A 616 -30.03 -16.27 5.35
N ALA A 617 -30.07 -17.13 6.36
CA ALA A 617 -31.34 -17.76 6.75
C ALA A 617 -32.38 -16.75 7.21
N THR A 618 -33.63 -16.89 6.75
CA THR A 618 -34.75 -15.95 7.03
C THR A 618 -35.11 -15.82 8.52
N GLY A 619 -34.61 -16.72 9.37
CA GLY A 619 -34.77 -16.67 10.83
C GLY A 619 -33.72 -15.85 11.60
N ILE A 620 -32.71 -15.28 10.92
CA ILE A 620 -31.68 -14.45 11.55
C ILE A 620 -32.29 -13.08 11.92
N GLY A 621 -32.90 -12.98 13.10
CA GLY A 621 -33.58 -11.77 13.54
C GLY A 621 -34.94 -11.56 12.86
N SER A 622 -35.90 -11.02 13.61
CA SER A 622 -37.27 -10.83 13.11
C SER A 622 -37.38 -9.62 12.17
N GLY A 623 -37.19 -9.83 10.87
CA GLY A 623 -37.50 -8.82 9.83
C GLY A 623 -36.53 -8.66 8.67
N ILE A 624 -35.57 -9.56 8.45
CA ILE A 624 -34.77 -9.52 7.22
C ILE A 624 -35.63 -9.90 6.02
N THR A 625 -35.55 -9.08 4.98
CA THR A 625 -36.03 -9.32 3.62
C THR A 625 -35.02 -8.71 2.66
N ALA A 626 -35.08 -9.06 1.38
CA ALA A 626 -34.29 -8.41 0.32
C ALA A 626 -34.30 -6.86 0.39
N THR A 627 -35.40 -6.23 0.83
CA THR A 627 -35.53 -4.76 0.92
C THR A 627 -35.07 -4.12 2.23
N THR A 628 -34.83 -4.92 3.27
CA THR A 628 -34.36 -4.43 4.59
C THR A 628 -32.89 -4.70 4.84
N LEU A 629 -32.30 -5.71 4.19
CA LEU A 629 -30.91 -6.14 4.40
C LEU A 629 -29.87 -5.06 4.04
N TYR A 630 -30.14 -4.24 3.02
CA TYR A 630 -29.22 -3.22 2.52
C TYR A 630 -29.31 -1.86 3.27
N LYS A 631 -30.20 -1.70 4.26
CA LYS A 631 -30.31 -0.45 5.03
C LYS A 631 -29.21 -0.35 6.09
N ALA A 632 -28.16 0.42 5.78
CA ALA A 632 -27.19 0.86 6.78
C ALA A 632 -27.87 1.79 7.81
N GLY A 633 -28.01 1.33 9.06
CA GLY A 633 -28.63 2.15 10.11
C GLY A 633 -28.54 1.58 11.53
N GLY A 634 -27.73 2.24 12.37
CA GLY A 634 -27.72 2.00 13.82
C GLY A 634 -26.38 2.32 14.49
N THR A 635 -26.31 3.39 15.27
CA THR A 635 -25.14 3.83 16.07
C THR A 635 -24.83 2.95 17.28
N THR A 636 -25.17 1.65 17.24
CA THR A 636 -24.86 0.71 18.32
C THR A 636 -24.67 -0.68 17.74
N ALA A 637 -23.42 -1.14 17.73
CA ALA A 637 -23.04 -2.44 17.19
C ALA A 637 -23.80 -3.59 17.88
N SER A 638 -24.46 -4.44 17.10
CA SER A 638 -24.80 -5.82 17.47
C SER A 638 -25.26 -6.69 16.31
N ASN A 639 -25.65 -6.12 15.15
CA ASN A 639 -25.91 -6.85 13.90
C ASN A 639 -25.06 -6.22 12.75
N ILE A 640 -24.19 -6.87 11.94
CA ILE A 640 -23.82 -8.29 11.67
C ILE A 640 -24.44 -8.87 10.36
N ILE A 641 -24.14 -8.24 9.20
CA ILE A 641 -24.80 -8.38 7.87
C ILE A 641 -26.30 -8.10 7.87
N SER A 642 -27.07 -8.72 8.78
CA SER A 642 -28.51 -8.57 8.99
C SER A 642 -29.02 -7.13 9.21
N ALA A 643 -28.13 -6.17 9.45
CA ALA A 643 -28.45 -4.75 9.65
C ALA A 643 -27.57 -3.78 8.81
N GLY A 644 -27.23 -4.15 7.57
CA GLY A 644 -26.70 -3.19 6.58
C GLY A 644 -25.19 -3.25 6.32
N ALA A 645 -24.68 -4.41 5.90
CA ALA A 645 -23.40 -4.43 5.17
C ALA A 645 -23.64 -3.98 3.71
N PRO A 646 -22.93 -2.98 3.17
CA PRO A 646 -23.16 -2.47 1.81
C PRO A 646 -22.53 -3.38 0.75
N ILE A 647 -23.13 -4.56 0.54
CA ILE A 647 -22.70 -5.55 -0.45
C ILE A 647 -23.40 -5.22 -1.78
N ALA A 648 -22.63 -5.01 -2.85
CA ALA A 648 -23.21 -4.84 -4.18
C ALA A 648 -23.70 -6.19 -4.73
N GLY A 649 -24.91 -6.24 -5.27
CA GLY A 649 -25.50 -7.47 -5.81
C GLY A 649 -26.98 -7.38 -6.13
N ALA A 650 -27.52 -8.50 -6.63
CA ALA A 650 -28.94 -8.76 -6.80
C ALA A 650 -29.47 -9.49 -5.55
N TYR A 651 -30.50 -8.93 -4.92
CA TYR A 651 -31.10 -9.39 -3.68
C TYR A 651 -32.48 -9.97 -3.93
N TYR A 652 -32.77 -11.15 -3.38
CA TYR A 652 -34.08 -11.79 -3.46
C TYR A 652 -34.28 -12.74 -2.26
N ASN A 653 -35.52 -13.20 -2.07
CA ASN A 653 -35.86 -14.21 -1.06
C ASN A 653 -36.16 -15.55 -1.75
N THR A 654 -35.81 -16.65 -1.10
CA THR A 654 -36.40 -17.98 -1.30
C THR A 654 -37.21 -18.37 -0.06
N ASP A 655 -37.83 -19.54 -0.03
CA ASP A 655 -38.56 -20.07 1.15
C ASP A 655 -37.70 -20.11 2.43
N LYS A 656 -36.38 -20.23 2.32
CA LYS A 656 -35.45 -20.43 3.46
C LYS A 656 -34.40 -19.32 3.62
N TYR A 657 -34.04 -18.63 2.54
CA TYR A 657 -32.89 -17.72 2.53
C TYR A 657 -33.24 -16.34 1.95
N VAL A 658 -32.59 -15.30 2.46
CA VAL A 658 -32.37 -14.06 1.70
C VAL A 658 -31.03 -14.23 1.00
N ILE A 659 -31.03 -14.13 -0.32
CA ILE A 659 -29.85 -14.36 -1.15
C ILE A 659 -29.35 -13.03 -1.73
N ILE A 660 -28.04 -12.87 -1.76
CA ILE A 660 -27.33 -11.83 -2.50
C ILE A 660 -26.44 -12.52 -3.54
N SER A 661 -26.60 -12.24 -4.82
CA SER A 661 -25.81 -12.88 -5.89
C SER A 661 -25.43 -11.91 -7.01
N ALA A 662 -24.71 -12.39 -8.01
CA ALA A 662 -24.71 -11.75 -9.33
C ALA A 662 -26.12 -11.81 -9.96
N LEU A 663 -26.43 -10.88 -10.87
CA LEU A 663 -27.74 -10.84 -11.53
C LEU A 663 -28.00 -12.10 -12.38
N ALA A 664 -26.98 -12.64 -13.04
CA ALA A 664 -27.11 -13.85 -13.86
C ALA A 664 -27.61 -15.06 -13.03
N ALA A 665 -27.07 -15.25 -11.83
CA ALA A 665 -27.58 -16.27 -10.90
C ALA A 665 -29.00 -15.95 -10.39
N ALA A 666 -29.32 -14.69 -10.11
CA ALA A 666 -30.63 -14.29 -9.58
C ALA A 666 -31.78 -14.52 -10.57
N VAL A 667 -31.57 -14.31 -11.88
CA VAL A 667 -32.60 -14.58 -12.91
C VAL A 667 -32.71 -16.07 -13.29
N ALA A 668 -31.78 -16.90 -12.82
CA ALA A 668 -31.72 -18.32 -13.11
C ALA A 668 -32.13 -19.21 -11.92
N ASP A 669 -32.50 -18.61 -10.77
CA ASP A 669 -32.96 -19.35 -9.59
C ASP A 669 -34.45 -19.70 -9.71
N GLU A 670 -34.76 -21.00 -9.73
CA GLU A 670 -36.13 -21.53 -9.80
C GLU A 670 -36.86 -21.48 -8.43
N ASP A 671 -36.15 -21.33 -7.31
CA ASP A 671 -36.70 -21.29 -5.94
C ASP A 671 -37.05 -19.85 -5.48
N ILE A 672 -37.05 -18.87 -6.40
CA ILE A 672 -37.26 -17.45 -6.10
C ILE A 672 -38.70 -17.13 -5.65
N ALA A 673 -38.81 -16.54 -4.47
CA ALA A 673 -40.07 -16.22 -3.77
C ALA A 673 -40.31 -14.71 -3.61
N SER A 674 -39.59 -13.86 -4.35
CA SER A 674 -39.79 -12.40 -4.38
C SER A 674 -39.38 -11.78 -5.71
N GLN A 675 -39.60 -10.48 -5.87
CA GLN A 675 -38.92 -9.70 -6.90
C GLN A 675 -37.40 -9.64 -6.64
N ILE A 676 -36.62 -9.30 -7.66
CA ILE A 676 -35.19 -9.02 -7.56
C ILE A 676 -34.98 -7.53 -7.22
N TYR A 677 -34.04 -7.23 -6.35
CA TYR A 677 -33.65 -5.86 -5.96
C TYR A 677 -32.14 -5.66 -6.19
N ILE A 678 -31.77 -4.69 -7.02
CA ILE A 678 -30.38 -4.33 -7.29
C ILE A 678 -29.95 -3.23 -6.32
N TYR A 679 -28.82 -3.45 -5.67
CA TYR A 679 -28.21 -2.52 -4.75
C TYR A 679 -26.69 -2.41 -5.01
N GLY A 680 -26.16 -1.19 -4.96
CA GLY A 680 -24.77 -0.90 -5.32
C GLY A 680 -24.49 -1.05 -6.81
N ALA A 681 -23.21 -1.03 -7.18
CA ALA A 681 -22.80 -1.16 -8.58
C ALA A 681 -22.79 -2.64 -9.00
N VAL A 682 -23.75 -3.03 -9.83
CA VAL A 682 -23.90 -4.39 -10.39
C VAL A 682 -23.69 -4.34 -11.90
N THR A 683 -22.77 -5.18 -12.37
CA THR A 683 -22.50 -5.38 -13.80
C THR A 683 -22.81 -6.82 -14.19
N ALA A 684 -23.43 -7.02 -15.34
CA ALA A 684 -23.65 -8.33 -15.95
C ALA A 684 -23.41 -8.28 -17.47
N GLY A 685 -23.27 -9.46 -18.08
CA GLY A 685 -23.16 -9.63 -19.53
C GLY A 685 -24.52 -9.49 -20.22
N ASP A 686 -24.85 -10.46 -21.06
CA ASP A 686 -26.18 -10.61 -21.65
C ASP A 686 -27.10 -11.36 -20.69
N ILE A 687 -28.27 -10.78 -20.41
CA ILE A 687 -29.28 -11.33 -19.49
C ILE A 687 -30.58 -11.58 -20.27
N THR A 688 -31.17 -12.75 -20.07
CA THR A 688 -32.57 -13.02 -20.43
C THR A 688 -33.36 -13.14 -19.15
N PHE A 689 -34.39 -12.32 -18.97
CA PHE A 689 -35.28 -12.38 -17.83
C PHE A 689 -36.70 -12.65 -18.32
N ALA A 690 -37.18 -13.87 -18.10
CA ALA A 690 -38.49 -14.34 -18.53
C ALA A 690 -39.30 -14.83 -17.32
N ALA A 691 -40.62 -14.66 -17.38
CA ALA A 691 -41.55 -15.17 -16.37
C ALA A 691 -42.79 -15.76 -17.06
N GLU A 692 -43.24 -16.92 -16.57
CA GLU A 692 -44.50 -17.54 -16.98
C GLU A 692 -45.69 -16.97 -16.19
N THR A 693 -46.91 -17.25 -16.67
CA THR A 693 -48.13 -16.77 -16.02
C THR A 693 -48.36 -17.45 -14.67
N GLY A 694 -48.01 -16.75 -13.60
CA GLY A 694 -48.15 -17.21 -12.22
C GLY A 694 -46.86 -17.15 -11.40
N ASP A 695 -45.73 -16.86 -12.04
CA ASP A 695 -44.44 -16.73 -11.37
C ASP A 695 -44.42 -15.54 -10.39
N VAL A 696 -43.65 -15.69 -9.30
CA VAL A 696 -43.57 -14.69 -8.24
C VAL A 696 -42.61 -13.55 -8.61
N CYS A 697 -41.55 -13.85 -9.38
CA CYS A 697 -40.55 -12.87 -9.81
C CYS A 697 -40.83 -12.39 -11.24
N THR A 698 -41.29 -11.15 -11.38
CA THR A 698 -41.65 -10.49 -12.66
C THR A 698 -40.87 -9.19 -12.89
N THR A 699 -40.10 -8.74 -11.90
CA THR A 699 -39.52 -7.39 -11.85
C THR A 699 -38.12 -7.38 -11.26
N ILE A 700 -37.18 -6.76 -11.98
CA ILE A 700 -35.88 -6.33 -11.46
C ILE A 700 -35.99 -4.88 -11.00
N ASN A 701 -35.85 -4.63 -9.70
CA ASN A 701 -35.93 -3.29 -9.10
C ASN A 701 -34.53 -2.70 -8.92
N VAL A 702 -34.14 -1.72 -9.72
CA VAL A 702 -32.94 -0.91 -9.49
C VAL A 702 -33.27 0.14 -8.44
N MET A 703 -32.71 -0.01 -7.23
CA MET A 703 -33.10 0.80 -6.08
C MET A 703 -32.34 2.13 -6.02
N SER A 704 -32.85 3.09 -5.24
CA SER A 704 -32.11 4.32 -4.92
C SER A 704 -30.89 4.04 -4.04
N ASP A 705 -29.92 4.96 -4.08
CA ASP A 705 -28.76 4.96 -3.18
C ASP A 705 -29.20 4.97 -1.71
N VAL A 706 -28.60 4.11 -0.89
CA VAL A 706 -28.83 4.15 0.56
C VAL A 706 -27.92 5.18 1.18
N ILE A 707 -28.54 6.26 1.67
CA ILE A 707 -27.89 7.30 2.47
C ILE A 707 -27.54 6.71 3.85
N ALA A 708 -26.30 6.87 4.28
CA ALA A 708 -25.86 6.55 5.63
C ALA A 708 -26.46 7.53 6.66
N ALA A 709 -27.67 7.23 7.15
CA ALA A 709 -28.34 8.01 8.18
C ALA A 709 -27.81 7.66 9.58
N ALA A 710 -26.60 8.12 9.96
CA ALA A 710 -26.24 8.22 11.38
C ALA A 710 -25.07 9.15 11.77
N ASP A 711 -23.98 9.25 10.99
CA ASP A 711 -22.77 9.99 11.44
C ASP A 711 -22.18 10.92 10.37
N ASN A 712 -21.67 12.06 10.84
CA ASN A 712 -21.48 13.28 10.06
C ASN A 712 -20.03 13.44 9.55
N ALA A 713 -19.46 12.34 9.04
CA ALA A 713 -18.09 12.31 8.53
C ALA A 713 -17.89 11.25 7.42
N SER A 714 -17.65 11.73 6.19
CA SER A 714 -17.33 10.93 4.99
C SER A 714 -18.50 10.12 4.39
N THR A 715 -19.42 10.82 3.73
CA THR A 715 -20.45 10.28 2.84
C THR A 715 -19.82 9.61 1.61
N SER A 716 -19.56 8.30 1.70
CA SER A 716 -19.38 7.45 0.52
C SER A 716 -20.75 6.90 0.14
N ASP A 717 -21.52 7.67 -0.63
CA ASP A 717 -22.84 7.24 -1.12
C ASP A 717 -22.68 5.95 -1.92
N VAL A 718 -23.42 4.91 -1.55
CA VAL A 718 -23.35 3.63 -2.25
C VAL A 718 -24.20 3.71 -3.52
N ASN A 719 -23.55 4.26 -4.55
CA ASN A 719 -24.12 4.50 -5.87
C ASN A 719 -24.66 3.19 -6.46
N THR A 720 -25.98 3.12 -6.61
CA THR A 720 -26.66 1.95 -7.17
C THR A 720 -26.75 2.10 -8.69
N SER A 721 -26.18 1.15 -9.39
CA SER A 721 -26.20 1.12 -10.85
C SER A 721 -26.33 -0.30 -11.36
N LEU A 722 -27.21 -0.50 -12.34
CA LEU A 722 -27.30 -1.72 -13.12
C LEU A 722 -26.67 -1.47 -14.49
N THR A 723 -25.59 -2.17 -14.80
CA THR A 723 -24.95 -2.17 -16.11
C THR A 723 -25.06 -3.55 -16.73
N VAL A 724 -25.76 -3.67 -17.86
CA VAL A 724 -25.88 -4.91 -18.64
C VAL A 724 -25.37 -4.69 -20.06
N THR A 725 -24.91 -5.74 -20.72
CA THR A 725 -24.63 -5.69 -22.17
C THR A 725 -25.96 -5.69 -22.93
N SER A 726 -26.81 -6.67 -22.63
CA SER A 726 -28.21 -6.69 -23.05
C SER A 726 -29.12 -7.27 -21.96
N LEU A 727 -30.40 -6.88 -21.97
CA LEU A 727 -31.47 -7.42 -21.14
C LEU A 727 -32.69 -7.70 -22.00
N VAL A 728 -32.93 -8.98 -22.30
CA VAL A 728 -34.12 -9.44 -23.01
C VAL A 728 -35.23 -9.69 -22.00
N LEU A 729 -36.38 -9.03 -22.17
CA LEU A 729 -37.56 -9.19 -21.31
C LEU A 729 -38.63 -10.06 -21.99
N SER A 730 -39.35 -10.87 -21.21
CA SER A 730 -40.47 -11.69 -21.67
C SER A 730 -41.46 -11.92 -20.53
N GLY A 731 -42.61 -11.24 -20.55
CA GLY A 731 -43.56 -11.21 -19.42
C GLY A 731 -43.03 -10.47 -18.18
N THR A 732 -41.91 -9.74 -18.31
CA THR A 732 -41.13 -9.19 -17.20
C THR A 732 -40.85 -7.69 -17.37
N SER A 733 -40.32 -7.08 -16.31
CA SER A 733 -40.00 -5.65 -16.22
C SER A 733 -38.68 -5.38 -15.53
N VAL A 734 -38.08 -4.24 -15.85
CA VAL A 734 -37.04 -3.60 -15.03
C VAL A 734 -37.53 -2.21 -14.61
N VAL A 735 -37.38 -1.88 -13.33
CA VAL A 735 -37.92 -0.66 -12.71
C VAL A 735 -36.82 0.05 -11.94
N VAL A 736 -36.50 1.27 -12.33
CA VAL A 736 -35.65 2.19 -11.57
C VAL A 736 -36.53 2.94 -10.56
N ASN A 737 -36.17 2.86 -9.29
CA ASN A 737 -36.97 3.38 -8.17
C ASN A 737 -36.34 4.64 -7.56
N TYR A 738 -37.15 5.67 -7.33
CA TYR A 738 -36.75 6.93 -6.66
C TYR A 738 -37.46 7.10 -5.31
N THR A 739 -36.80 6.68 -4.22
CA THR A 739 -37.45 6.51 -2.90
C THR A 739 -37.31 7.70 -1.95
N SER A 740 -36.50 8.72 -2.26
CA SER A 740 -36.36 9.91 -1.40
C SER A 740 -35.76 11.10 -2.16
N THR A 741 -36.21 12.31 -1.85
CA THR A 741 -35.63 13.56 -2.37
C THR A 741 -34.21 13.84 -1.86
N THR A 742 -33.76 13.13 -0.82
CA THR A 742 -32.39 13.21 -0.30
C THR A 742 -31.46 12.13 -0.85
N ALA A 743 -32.01 11.09 -1.49
CA ALA A 743 -31.24 9.99 -2.07
C ALA A 743 -31.04 10.25 -3.56
N LYS A 744 -29.92 9.79 -4.11
CA LYS A 744 -29.75 9.72 -5.55
C LYS A 744 -30.52 8.49 -6.06
N SER A 745 -31.24 8.64 -7.17
CA SER A 745 -31.88 7.49 -7.83
C SER A 745 -30.82 6.50 -8.31
N GLY A 746 -31.15 5.22 -8.30
CA GLY A 746 -30.39 4.22 -9.02
C GLY A 746 -30.33 4.54 -10.52
N THR A 747 -29.36 3.97 -11.22
CA THR A 747 -29.16 4.19 -12.66
C THR A 747 -29.13 2.89 -13.45
N ILE A 748 -29.59 2.91 -14.70
CA ILE A 748 -29.52 1.78 -15.63
C ILE A 748 -28.73 2.12 -16.89
N THR A 749 -27.94 1.15 -17.36
CA THR A 749 -27.13 1.21 -18.59
C THR A 749 -27.18 -0.14 -19.30
N GLY A 750 -27.42 -0.15 -20.62
CA GLY A 750 -27.47 -1.34 -21.45
C GLY A 750 -28.53 -1.25 -22.55
N ALA A 751 -28.60 -2.28 -23.39
CA ALA A 751 -29.68 -2.45 -24.38
C ALA A 751 -30.79 -3.34 -23.80
N ILE A 752 -32.01 -2.85 -23.70
CA ILE A 752 -33.18 -3.59 -23.22
C ILE A 752 -34.06 -3.92 -24.44
N SER A 753 -34.50 -5.16 -24.60
CA SER A 753 -35.26 -5.59 -25.78
C SER A 753 -36.43 -6.53 -25.48
N VAL A 754 -37.45 -6.46 -26.32
CA VAL A 754 -38.58 -7.40 -26.40
C VAL A 754 -38.88 -7.62 -27.88
N GLY A 755 -38.80 -8.86 -28.35
CA GLY A 755 -38.92 -9.16 -29.77
C GLY A 755 -37.83 -8.47 -30.60
N ASP A 756 -38.23 -7.65 -31.58
CA ASP A 756 -37.34 -6.81 -32.39
C ASP A 756 -37.18 -5.37 -31.87
N ALA A 757 -37.99 -4.97 -30.88
CA ALA A 757 -37.90 -3.66 -30.24
C ALA A 757 -36.69 -3.60 -29.30
N THR A 758 -35.91 -2.52 -29.38
CA THR A 758 -34.71 -2.30 -28.54
C THR A 758 -34.59 -0.85 -28.09
N LEU A 759 -34.41 -0.67 -26.78
CA LEU A 759 -34.15 0.60 -26.09
C LEU A 759 -32.72 0.59 -25.56
N THR A 760 -31.88 1.54 -25.99
CA THR A 760 -30.51 1.70 -25.50
C THR A 760 -30.44 2.81 -24.47
N LEU A 761 -30.00 2.46 -23.26
CA LEU A 761 -29.88 3.38 -22.13
C LEU A 761 -28.42 3.49 -21.66
N LYS A 762 -28.02 4.67 -21.21
CA LYS A 762 -26.77 4.89 -20.46
C LYS A 762 -27.05 5.88 -19.33
N GLY A 763 -26.78 5.49 -18.09
CA GLY A 763 -26.89 6.37 -16.92
C GLY A 763 -28.29 6.91 -16.64
N VAL A 764 -29.35 6.23 -17.09
CA VAL A 764 -30.73 6.73 -16.97
C VAL A 764 -31.26 6.46 -15.57
N ALA A 765 -31.87 7.49 -14.96
CA ALA A 765 -32.38 7.50 -13.60
C ALA A 765 -33.90 7.73 -13.56
N ALA A 766 -34.54 7.39 -12.44
CA ALA A 766 -35.88 7.87 -12.12
C ALA A 766 -35.83 9.26 -11.46
N THR A 767 -36.89 10.06 -11.60
CA THR A 767 -36.99 11.41 -11.01
C THR A 767 -38.42 11.76 -10.59
N GLY A 768 -38.61 12.85 -9.85
CA GLY A 768 -39.92 13.39 -9.50
C GLY A 768 -40.10 13.55 -7.99
N THR A 769 -41.26 13.14 -7.48
CA THR A 769 -41.50 13.01 -6.03
C THR A 769 -40.92 11.69 -5.51
N ALA A 770 -40.82 11.55 -4.18
CA ALA A 770 -40.57 10.22 -3.60
C ALA A 770 -41.62 9.21 -4.09
N ASP A 771 -41.19 7.96 -4.24
CA ASP A 771 -41.92 6.83 -4.83
C ASP A 771 -42.19 6.94 -6.35
N ALA A 772 -41.55 7.88 -7.04
CA ALA A 772 -41.53 7.90 -8.51
C ALA A 772 -40.68 6.74 -9.07
N THR A 773 -41.03 6.28 -10.27
CA THR A 773 -40.34 5.17 -10.96
C THR A 773 -40.12 5.50 -12.43
N PHE A 774 -39.12 4.86 -13.03
CA PHE A 774 -39.00 4.71 -14.48
C PHE A 774 -38.97 3.21 -14.78
N SER A 775 -39.81 2.73 -15.67
CA SER A 775 -39.95 1.31 -15.97
C SER A 775 -39.81 1.00 -17.46
N VAL A 776 -39.30 -0.19 -17.73
CA VAL A 776 -39.21 -0.78 -19.07
C VAL A 776 -39.72 -2.22 -18.96
N ALA A 777 -40.74 -2.57 -19.74
CA ALA A 777 -41.48 -3.83 -19.58
C ALA A 777 -41.83 -4.49 -20.91
N ALA A 778 -41.95 -5.82 -20.89
CA ALA A 778 -42.72 -6.58 -21.87
C ALA A 778 -44.19 -6.60 -21.43
N ASN A 779 -45.08 -5.98 -22.21
CA ASN A 779 -46.51 -6.03 -21.90
C ASN A 779 -47.13 -7.41 -22.22
N THR A 780 -48.43 -7.56 -21.96
CA THR A 780 -49.19 -8.81 -22.20
C THR A 780 -49.24 -9.24 -23.67
N ASP A 781 -49.04 -8.31 -24.60
CA ASP A 781 -49.04 -8.56 -26.05
C ASP A 781 -47.63 -8.79 -26.62
N GLY A 782 -46.60 -8.70 -25.76
CA GLY A 782 -45.19 -8.87 -26.15
C GLY A 782 -44.55 -7.61 -26.75
N TYR A 783 -45.07 -6.42 -26.46
CA TYR A 783 -44.47 -5.15 -26.86
C TYR A 783 -43.54 -4.59 -25.78
N LEU A 784 -42.50 -3.86 -26.22
CA LEU A 784 -41.61 -3.10 -25.34
C LEU A 784 -42.28 -1.78 -24.96
N VAL A 785 -42.58 -1.61 -23.67
CA VAL A 785 -43.22 -0.42 -23.11
C VAL A 785 -42.26 0.32 -22.18
N ILE A 786 -42.24 1.65 -22.27
CA ILE A 786 -41.56 2.57 -21.34
C ILE A 786 -42.60 3.39 -20.57
N ASP A 787 -42.47 3.50 -19.24
CA ASP A 787 -43.45 4.24 -18.43
C ASP A 787 -42.80 4.94 -17.22
N GLY A 788 -43.46 5.97 -16.69
CA GLY A 788 -42.97 6.78 -15.57
C GLY A 788 -41.92 7.83 -15.95
N ASN A 789 -41.11 8.25 -14.98
CA ASN A 789 -40.29 9.47 -15.03
C ASN A 789 -38.80 9.21 -15.25
N ALA A 790 -38.36 9.25 -16.51
CA ALA A 790 -36.95 9.17 -16.89
C ALA A 790 -36.21 10.52 -16.73
N ASN A 791 -34.97 10.45 -16.25
CA ASN A 791 -34.06 11.59 -16.12
C ASN A 791 -32.66 11.24 -16.63
N THR A 792 -32.06 12.20 -17.33
CA THR A 792 -30.73 12.12 -17.92
C THR A 792 -29.81 13.24 -17.43
N THR A 793 -28.51 12.99 -17.49
CA THR A 793 -27.43 13.96 -17.27
C THR A 793 -26.59 14.10 -18.55
N ASP A 794 -25.68 15.08 -18.59
CA ASP A 794 -24.80 15.40 -19.73
C ASP A 794 -24.08 14.20 -20.41
N GLU A 795 -23.86 13.08 -19.71
CA GLU A 795 -23.22 11.87 -20.28
C GLU A 795 -24.18 10.71 -20.58
N SER A 796 -25.48 10.89 -20.34
CA SER A 796 -26.48 9.83 -20.49
C SER A 796 -26.88 9.60 -21.95
N VAL A 797 -27.54 8.47 -22.22
CA VAL A 797 -28.14 8.13 -23.53
C VAL A 797 -29.54 7.57 -23.29
N PHE A 798 -30.50 8.02 -24.10
CA PHE A 798 -31.85 7.46 -24.15
C PHE A 798 -32.28 7.33 -25.62
N THR A 799 -32.16 6.14 -26.18
CA THR A 799 -32.39 5.92 -27.63
C THR A 799 -33.32 4.73 -27.89
N VAL A 800 -34.46 4.97 -28.53
CA VAL A 800 -35.27 3.93 -29.18
C VAL A 800 -34.50 3.50 -30.44
N SER A 801 -33.82 2.35 -30.36
CA SER A 801 -32.76 1.96 -31.29
C SER A 801 -33.22 1.04 -32.42
N ALA A 802 -34.26 0.23 -32.19
CA ALA A 802 -34.85 -0.66 -33.19
C ALA A 802 -36.30 -1.01 -32.83
N GLY A 803 -37.07 -1.50 -33.81
CA GLY A 803 -38.44 -1.98 -33.65
C GLY A 803 -39.41 -0.90 -33.17
N THR A 804 -40.50 -1.32 -32.51
CA THR A 804 -41.54 -0.41 -32.00
C THR A 804 -41.54 -0.39 -30.47
N VAL A 805 -41.33 0.79 -29.88
CA VAL A 805 -41.44 1.04 -28.44
C VAL A 805 -42.70 1.87 -28.18
N TYR A 806 -43.45 1.53 -27.14
CA TYR A 806 -44.66 2.23 -26.74
C TYR A 806 -44.41 3.00 -25.45
N ALA A 807 -44.88 4.24 -25.34
CA ALA A 807 -45.08 4.88 -24.05
C ALA A 807 -46.26 4.20 -23.32
N GLY A 808 -46.16 4.10 -21.99
CA GLY A 808 -47.15 3.44 -21.16
C GLY A 808 -48.30 4.36 -20.78
N SER A 809 -49.51 3.78 -20.70
CA SER A 809 -50.77 4.48 -20.40
C SER A 809 -50.85 5.22 -19.05
N THR A 810 -49.82 5.14 -18.20
CA THR A 810 -49.75 5.96 -16.98
C THR A 810 -48.95 7.27 -17.14
N GLY A 811 -48.22 7.41 -18.26
CA GLY A 811 -47.55 8.63 -18.68
C GLY A 811 -46.02 8.53 -18.64
N PHE A 812 -45.39 8.55 -19.81
CA PHE A 812 -43.93 8.59 -19.91
C PHE A 812 -43.39 10.03 -19.88
N ASN A 813 -42.69 10.36 -18.80
CA ASN A 813 -42.13 11.68 -18.57
C ASN A 813 -40.61 11.66 -18.82
N TYR A 814 -40.11 12.42 -19.80
CA TYR A 814 -38.68 12.56 -20.09
C TYR A 814 -38.13 13.93 -19.67
N SER A 815 -37.02 13.92 -18.93
CA SER A 815 -36.38 15.13 -18.41
C SER A 815 -34.85 15.06 -18.41
N GLN A 816 -34.21 16.21 -18.35
CA GLN A 816 -32.76 16.37 -18.30
C GLN A 816 -32.36 17.31 -17.15
N THR A 817 -31.42 16.89 -16.31
CA THR A 817 -30.88 17.72 -15.23
C THR A 817 -29.65 18.50 -15.72
N LYS A 818 -29.87 19.75 -16.15
CA LYS A 818 -28.91 20.60 -16.88
C LYS A 818 -27.53 20.78 -16.24
N THR A 819 -26.47 20.47 -16.98
CA THR A 819 -25.21 21.26 -16.96
C THR A 819 -24.74 21.62 -18.38
N LYS A 820 -25.04 20.79 -19.39
CA LYS A 820 -24.99 21.09 -20.83
C LYS A 820 -26.32 20.72 -21.50
N VAL A 821 -26.55 21.21 -22.73
CA VAL A 821 -27.89 21.28 -23.34
C VAL A 821 -28.24 20.07 -24.25
N ASP A 822 -27.29 19.17 -24.52
CA ASP A 822 -27.33 18.36 -25.75
C ASP A 822 -27.87 16.92 -25.62
N VAL A 823 -28.31 16.46 -24.43
CA VAL A 823 -28.81 15.08 -24.25
C VAL A 823 -30.31 14.99 -24.53
N ALA A 824 -30.65 14.37 -25.67
CA ALA A 824 -32.01 14.22 -26.17
C ALA A 824 -32.51 12.77 -26.15
N LEU A 825 -33.83 12.59 -25.99
CA LEU A 825 -34.48 11.33 -26.33
C LEU A 825 -34.43 11.16 -27.85
N THR A 826 -33.86 10.05 -28.33
CA THR A 826 -33.64 9.84 -29.77
C THR A 826 -34.41 8.63 -30.28
N VAL A 827 -35.18 8.80 -31.35
CA VAL A 827 -35.74 7.69 -32.15
C VAL A 827 -34.81 7.45 -33.33
N ALA A 828 -34.16 6.29 -33.39
CA ALA A 828 -33.22 5.93 -34.43
C ALA A 828 -33.92 5.64 -35.77
N SER A 829 -33.19 5.76 -36.88
CA SER A 829 -33.73 5.43 -38.20
C SER A 829 -34.14 3.96 -38.29
N GLY A 830 -35.36 3.70 -38.78
CA GLY A 830 -35.97 2.38 -38.80
C GLY A 830 -36.60 1.92 -37.48
N ALA A 831 -36.57 2.72 -36.42
CA ALA A 831 -37.29 2.48 -35.18
C ALA A 831 -38.55 3.37 -35.07
N THR A 832 -39.53 2.95 -34.29
CA THR A 832 -40.78 3.67 -34.03
C THR A 832 -40.98 3.88 -32.53
N LEU A 833 -41.34 5.09 -32.13
CA LEU A 833 -41.88 5.40 -30.81
C LEU A 833 -43.37 5.72 -30.95
N VAL A 834 -44.22 4.97 -30.26
CA VAL A 834 -45.66 5.24 -30.16
C VAL A 834 -45.91 6.00 -28.86
N GLY A 835 -46.41 7.22 -28.96
CA GLY A 835 -46.55 8.17 -27.86
C GLY A 835 -47.96 8.27 -27.31
N ASP A 836 -48.30 7.38 -26.38
CA ASP A 836 -49.36 7.60 -25.40
C ASP A 836 -48.78 8.37 -24.20
N ASN A 837 -49.26 9.59 -23.99
CA ASN A 837 -48.96 10.46 -22.85
C ASN A 837 -47.44 10.69 -22.61
N ILE A 838 -46.70 11.03 -23.68
CA ILE A 838 -45.31 11.50 -23.57
C ILE A 838 -45.31 12.96 -23.10
N ASP A 839 -44.75 13.23 -21.92
CA ASP A 839 -44.37 14.58 -21.46
C ASP A 839 -42.84 14.70 -21.51
N SER A 840 -42.32 15.42 -22.49
CA SER A 840 -40.90 15.72 -22.61
C SER A 840 -40.61 17.19 -22.37
N ALA A 841 -40.27 17.53 -21.13
CA ALA A 841 -39.72 18.84 -20.74
C ALA A 841 -38.31 19.12 -21.30
N SER A 842 -37.88 18.39 -22.34
CA SER A 842 -36.53 18.40 -22.93
C SER A 842 -36.57 18.04 -24.43
N LYS A 843 -35.41 18.00 -25.09
CA LYS A 843 -35.28 17.77 -26.54
C LYS A 843 -35.60 16.31 -26.92
N VAL A 844 -36.40 16.14 -27.97
CA VAL A 844 -36.67 14.87 -28.67
C VAL A 844 -36.17 14.98 -30.11
N ILE A 845 -35.46 13.96 -30.61
CA ILE A 845 -34.95 13.88 -31.98
C ILE A 845 -35.49 12.62 -32.66
N VAL A 846 -36.16 12.78 -33.80
CA VAL A 846 -36.80 11.69 -34.56
C VAL A 846 -36.08 11.49 -35.89
N ASN A 847 -35.25 10.44 -35.99
CA ASN A 847 -34.67 9.97 -37.26
C ASN A 847 -35.43 8.78 -37.86
N GLY A 848 -36.28 8.14 -37.06
CA GLY A 848 -37.21 7.08 -37.44
C GLY A 848 -38.63 7.61 -37.52
N THR A 849 -39.55 7.00 -36.76
CA THR A 849 -40.96 7.38 -36.71
C THR A 849 -41.42 7.71 -35.29
N LEU A 850 -42.07 8.86 -35.10
CA LEU A 850 -42.90 9.16 -33.93
C LEU A 850 -44.37 9.06 -34.34
N LEU A 851 -45.14 8.25 -33.64
CA LEU A 851 -46.57 8.04 -33.87
C LEU A 851 -47.35 8.42 -32.62
N VAL A 852 -48.32 9.33 -32.73
CA VAL A 852 -49.33 9.61 -31.69
C VAL A 852 -50.64 9.08 -32.23
N ASP A 853 -51.20 8.02 -31.63
CA ASP A 853 -52.38 7.35 -32.19
C ASP A 853 -53.69 8.05 -31.78
N ALA A 854 -54.82 7.60 -32.32
CA ALA A 854 -56.13 8.19 -32.12
C ALA A 854 -56.57 8.13 -30.65
N GLY A 855 -56.55 9.27 -29.96
CA GLY A 855 -56.92 9.42 -28.55
C GLY A 855 -55.73 9.57 -27.60
N ASP A 856 -54.51 9.37 -28.10
CA ASP A 856 -53.28 9.60 -27.37
C ASP A 856 -52.95 11.10 -27.32
N THR A 857 -52.31 11.54 -26.24
CA THR A 857 -51.81 12.92 -26.08
C THR A 857 -50.29 12.93 -25.91
N SER A 858 -49.60 13.98 -26.34
CA SER A 858 -48.16 14.17 -26.06
C SER A 858 -47.80 15.66 -26.01
N GLU A 859 -46.90 16.03 -25.10
CA GLU A 859 -46.37 17.38 -24.92
C GLU A 859 -44.83 17.35 -24.98
N ILE A 860 -44.20 18.10 -25.88
CA ILE A 860 -42.75 18.07 -26.10
C ILE A 860 -42.17 19.49 -26.21
N ALA A 861 -41.29 19.88 -25.28
CA ALA A 861 -40.70 21.21 -25.23
C ALA A 861 -39.83 21.55 -26.47
N THR A 862 -39.12 20.58 -27.04
CA THR A 862 -38.43 20.77 -28.33
C THR A 862 -38.41 19.48 -29.12
N LEU A 863 -39.11 19.46 -30.26
CA LEU A 863 -39.17 18.33 -31.18
C LEU A 863 -38.35 18.65 -32.43
N VAL A 864 -37.43 17.76 -32.79
CA VAL A 864 -36.63 17.81 -34.01
C VAL A 864 -36.96 16.59 -34.87
N ASP A 865 -37.77 16.80 -35.90
CA ASP A 865 -38.13 15.79 -36.90
C ASP A 865 -37.12 15.80 -38.05
N LEU A 866 -36.39 14.70 -38.21
CA LEU A 866 -35.47 14.40 -39.32
C LEU A 866 -35.92 13.14 -40.10
N GLY A 867 -37.13 12.64 -39.83
CA GLY A 867 -37.63 11.36 -40.30
C GLY A 867 -39.12 11.44 -40.61
N THR A 868 -39.96 10.91 -39.73
CA THR A 868 -41.41 10.99 -39.86
C THR A 868 -42.11 11.18 -38.52
N VAL A 869 -43.00 12.17 -38.44
CA VAL A 869 -43.96 12.33 -37.33
C VAL A 869 -45.36 12.14 -37.88
N THR A 870 -46.19 11.34 -37.19
CA THR A 870 -47.59 11.09 -37.54
C THR A 870 -48.47 11.24 -36.32
N VAL A 871 -49.48 12.10 -36.41
CA VAL A 871 -50.56 12.25 -35.42
C VAL A 871 -51.85 11.78 -36.08
N ASN A 872 -52.42 10.67 -35.60
CA ASN A 872 -53.57 10.05 -36.24
C ASN A 872 -54.87 10.82 -35.95
N ALA A 873 -55.74 10.93 -36.96
CA ALA A 873 -57.11 11.39 -36.78
C ALA A 873 -57.97 10.33 -36.05
N GLU A 874 -59.22 10.68 -35.72
CA GLU A 874 -60.22 9.73 -35.19
C GLU A 874 -60.28 8.43 -36.00
N SER A 875 -60.45 7.30 -35.32
CA SER A 875 -60.40 5.95 -35.90
C SER A 875 -61.66 5.13 -35.59
N GLU A 876 -61.76 3.90 -36.12
CA GLU A 876 -62.84 2.98 -35.74
C GLU A 876 -62.75 2.52 -34.26
N THR A 877 -61.58 2.66 -33.64
CA THR A 877 -61.30 2.23 -32.25
C THR A 877 -61.32 3.40 -31.25
N SER A 878 -61.17 4.64 -31.70
CA SER A 878 -61.17 5.84 -30.84
C SER A 878 -61.86 7.03 -31.51
N SER A 879 -62.83 7.62 -30.81
CA SER A 879 -63.60 8.78 -31.28
C SER A 879 -62.97 10.13 -30.89
N ILE A 880 -61.64 10.14 -30.70
CA ILE A 880 -60.84 11.32 -30.37
C ILE A 880 -59.59 11.20 -31.26
N ALA A 881 -59.17 12.30 -31.90
CA ALA A 881 -57.90 12.33 -32.63
C ALA A 881 -56.71 12.34 -31.66
N GLY A 882 -55.55 11.89 -32.11
CA GLY A 882 -54.30 12.11 -31.40
C GLY A 882 -53.99 13.60 -31.26
N SER A 883 -53.29 13.99 -30.20
CA SER A 883 -52.96 15.40 -29.92
C SER A 883 -51.49 15.56 -29.53
N LEU A 884 -50.75 16.34 -30.33
CA LEU A 884 -49.35 16.67 -30.07
C LEU A 884 -49.20 18.17 -29.83
N THR A 885 -48.68 18.55 -28.66
CA THR A 885 -48.32 19.94 -28.31
C THR A 885 -46.81 20.11 -28.28
N VAL A 886 -46.29 21.18 -28.88
CA VAL A 886 -44.84 21.46 -28.90
C VAL A 886 -44.53 22.94 -28.69
N ASP A 887 -43.53 23.26 -27.86
CA ASP A 887 -43.06 24.65 -27.71
C ASP A 887 -42.16 25.06 -28.90
N VAL A 888 -41.22 24.20 -29.30
CA VAL A 888 -40.37 24.45 -30.48
C VAL A 888 -40.33 23.21 -31.37
N LEU A 889 -40.58 23.40 -32.66
CA LEU A 889 -40.60 22.34 -33.67
C LEU A 889 -39.59 22.64 -34.79
N TYR A 890 -38.74 21.68 -35.13
CA TYR A 890 -37.92 21.72 -36.33
C TYR A 890 -38.28 20.55 -37.23
N ILE A 891 -38.51 20.79 -38.53
CA ILE A 891 -38.89 19.77 -39.51
C ILE A 891 -37.90 19.77 -40.69
N GLY A 892 -37.00 18.79 -40.68
CA GLY A 892 -35.97 18.55 -41.67
C GLY A 892 -34.61 19.20 -41.38
N LEU A 893 -34.45 19.85 -40.23
CA LEU A 893 -33.17 20.44 -39.77
C LEU A 893 -33.04 20.30 -38.26
N ASP A 894 -31.82 20.35 -37.73
CA ASP A 894 -31.59 20.46 -36.27
C ASP A 894 -31.45 21.94 -35.85
N VAL A 895 -31.52 22.19 -34.54
CA VAL A 895 -31.38 23.50 -33.90
C VAL A 895 -30.09 24.19 -34.34
N GLY A 896 -30.20 25.33 -35.01
CA GLY A 896 -29.05 26.11 -35.50
C GLY A 896 -28.33 25.52 -36.72
N ALA A 897 -28.80 24.41 -37.30
CA ALA A 897 -28.19 23.83 -38.48
C ALA A 897 -28.53 24.64 -39.75
N THR A 898 -27.50 24.93 -40.56
CA THR A 898 -27.67 25.55 -41.89
C THR A 898 -28.03 24.55 -42.98
N THR A 899 -27.80 23.26 -42.74
CA THR A 899 -28.15 22.15 -43.67
C THR A 899 -29.03 21.11 -42.99
N GLY A 900 -29.73 20.32 -43.78
CA GLY A 900 -30.72 19.35 -43.30
C GLY A 900 -31.15 18.36 -44.37
N SER A 901 -32.22 17.61 -44.12
CA SER A 901 -32.80 16.61 -45.03
C SER A 901 -34.32 16.64 -44.93
N SER A 902 -35.03 16.38 -46.03
CA SER A 902 -36.50 16.42 -46.04
C SER A 902 -37.11 15.42 -45.05
N ALA A 903 -37.89 15.91 -44.09
CA ALA A 903 -38.67 15.10 -43.17
C ALA A 903 -40.17 15.09 -43.58
N ALA A 904 -40.99 14.27 -42.91
CA ALA A 904 -42.42 14.13 -43.20
C ALA A 904 -43.28 14.24 -41.95
N PHE A 905 -44.13 15.27 -41.88
CA PHE A 905 -45.04 15.51 -40.76
C PHE A 905 -46.50 15.41 -41.22
N THR A 906 -47.29 14.55 -40.58
CA THR A 906 -48.70 14.32 -40.90
C THR A 906 -49.57 14.41 -39.64
N GLY A 907 -50.72 15.06 -39.74
CA GLY A 907 -51.66 15.24 -38.63
C GLY A 907 -51.62 16.62 -37.97
N ASP A 908 -52.43 16.78 -36.94
CA ASP A 908 -52.60 18.02 -36.18
C ASP A 908 -51.44 18.23 -35.18
N VAL A 909 -51.05 19.49 -34.94
CA VAL A 909 -50.00 19.86 -33.98
C VAL A 909 -50.25 21.26 -33.40
N SER A 910 -50.33 21.33 -32.08
CA SER A 910 -50.51 22.60 -31.35
C SER A 910 -49.17 23.20 -30.96
N LEU A 911 -48.93 24.46 -31.33
CA LEU A 911 -47.78 25.21 -30.83
C LEU A 911 -48.08 25.82 -29.45
N GLY A 912 -47.11 25.76 -28.53
CA GLY A 912 -47.18 26.43 -27.23
C GLY A 912 -47.34 27.96 -27.36
N THR A 913 -47.75 28.64 -26.29
CA THR A 913 -48.18 30.06 -26.36
C THR A 913 -47.11 31.05 -26.86
N THR A 914 -45.83 30.72 -26.67
CA THR A 914 -44.67 31.47 -27.22
C THR A 914 -43.92 30.67 -28.29
N GLY A 915 -44.50 29.56 -28.73
CA GLY A 915 -43.87 28.55 -29.55
C GLY A 915 -43.81 28.86 -31.04
N TYR A 916 -42.98 28.10 -31.75
CA TYR A 916 -42.72 28.28 -33.18
C TYR A 916 -42.25 26.99 -33.85
N ALA A 917 -42.51 26.88 -35.15
CA ALA A 917 -41.99 25.81 -36.00
C ALA A 917 -41.05 26.37 -37.06
N VAL A 918 -39.96 25.65 -37.35
CA VAL A 918 -39.01 25.92 -38.44
C VAL A 918 -39.00 24.74 -39.39
N VAL A 919 -39.41 24.96 -40.64
CA VAL A 919 -39.61 23.91 -41.63
C VAL A 919 -38.60 24.09 -42.77
N LEU A 920 -37.77 23.08 -43.02
CA LEU A 920 -36.88 23.04 -44.18
C LEU A 920 -37.69 22.98 -45.47
N ASN A 921 -37.34 23.81 -46.45
CA ASN A 921 -37.94 23.77 -47.77
C ASN A 921 -37.65 22.42 -48.44
N GLY A 922 -38.70 21.70 -48.84
CA GLY A 922 -38.63 20.32 -49.35
C GLY A 922 -39.05 19.24 -48.35
N SER A 923 -39.26 19.57 -47.07
CA SER A 923 -40.01 18.69 -46.15
C SER A 923 -41.47 18.58 -46.57
N THR A 924 -42.11 17.44 -46.26
CA THR A 924 -43.51 17.16 -46.61
C THR A 924 -44.40 17.38 -45.40
N LEU A 925 -45.40 18.27 -45.54
CA LEU A 925 -46.42 18.52 -44.51
C LEU A 925 -47.80 18.09 -45.04
N SER A 926 -48.66 17.55 -44.18
CA SER A 926 -50.07 17.31 -44.51
C SER A 926 -50.89 18.61 -44.43
N ASP A 927 -52.02 18.68 -45.15
CA ASP A 927 -52.93 19.85 -45.11
C ASP A 927 -53.34 20.20 -43.67
N ALA A 928 -53.64 19.19 -42.84
CA ALA A 928 -53.97 19.36 -41.43
C ALA A 928 -52.82 19.98 -40.63
N THR A 929 -51.57 19.60 -40.91
CA THR A 929 -50.38 20.17 -40.26
C THR A 929 -50.20 21.64 -40.64
N VAL A 930 -50.41 21.99 -41.91
CA VAL A 930 -50.30 23.37 -42.38
C VAL A 930 -51.40 24.26 -41.78
N GLU A 931 -52.63 23.74 -41.67
CA GLU A 931 -53.73 24.43 -41.00
C GLU A 931 -53.46 24.63 -39.50
N ALA A 932 -52.94 23.62 -38.81
CA ALA A 932 -52.63 23.64 -37.38
C ALA A 932 -51.50 24.63 -37.00
N LEU A 933 -50.44 24.71 -37.81
CA LEU A 933 -49.34 25.67 -37.60
C LEU A 933 -49.76 27.14 -37.82
N GLY A 934 -50.89 27.37 -38.51
CA GLY A 934 -51.55 28.66 -38.66
C GLY A 934 -50.93 29.62 -39.68
N GLU A 935 -51.63 30.73 -39.92
CA GLU A 935 -51.30 31.71 -40.98
C GLU A 935 -50.13 32.67 -40.63
N ARG A 936 -49.58 32.60 -39.41
CA ARG A 936 -48.52 33.50 -38.93
C ARG A 936 -47.14 33.04 -39.41
N THR A 937 -46.87 33.20 -40.70
CA THR A 937 -45.69 32.63 -41.36
C THR A 937 -44.73 33.67 -41.93
N THR A 938 -43.42 33.39 -41.89
CA THR A 938 -42.39 34.12 -42.65
C THR A 938 -41.50 33.14 -43.42
N THR A 939 -41.32 33.39 -44.71
CA THR A 939 -40.43 32.63 -45.59
C THR A 939 -39.03 33.23 -45.56
N TYR A 940 -38.00 32.41 -45.34
CA TYR A 940 -36.60 32.85 -45.33
C TYR A 940 -35.90 32.39 -46.62
N VAL A 941 -35.31 33.35 -47.34
CA VAL A 941 -34.66 33.15 -48.63
C VAL A 941 -33.17 33.48 -48.51
N VAL A 942 -32.32 32.63 -49.06
CA VAL A 942 -30.88 32.88 -49.18
C VAL A 942 -30.51 32.94 -50.66
N GLY A 943 -29.97 34.08 -51.08
CA GLY A 943 -29.78 34.40 -52.50
C GLY A 943 -31.12 34.42 -53.26
N THR A 944 -31.39 33.36 -54.04
CA THR A 944 -32.65 33.19 -54.79
C THR A 944 -33.45 31.95 -54.38
N THR A 945 -33.00 31.23 -53.36
CA THR A 945 -33.57 29.94 -52.94
C THR A 945 -34.25 30.07 -51.59
N THR A 946 -35.54 29.69 -51.52
CA THR A 946 -36.22 29.50 -50.23
C THR A 946 -35.52 28.39 -49.44
N TRP A 947 -35.11 28.69 -48.22
CA TRP A 947 -34.39 27.77 -47.35
C TRP A 947 -35.30 27.17 -46.27
N ILE A 948 -35.95 28.02 -45.48
CA ILE A 948 -36.88 27.60 -44.41
C ILE A 948 -38.16 28.46 -44.43
N THR A 949 -39.23 27.93 -43.85
CA THR A 949 -40.42 28.70 -43.48
C THR A 949 -40.61 28.61 -41.97
N VAL A 950 -40.84 29.74 -41.30
CA VAL A 950 -41.06 29.81 -39.86
C VAL A 950 -42.53 30.14 -39.59
N TYR A 951 -43.17 29.37 -38.70
CA TYR A 951 -44.54 29.53 -38.23
C TYR A 951 -44.49 29.94 -36.75
N ALA A 952 -45.33 30.88 -36.32
CA ALA A 952 -45.28 31.43 -34.95
C ALA A 952 -46.66 31.48 -34.27
N ALA A 953 -46.78 30.88 -33.08
CA ALA A 953 -47.98 31.05 -32.26
C ALA A 953 -48.12 32.49 -31.73
N SER A 954 -46.99 33.08 -31.31
CA SER A 954 -46.96 34.44 -30.78
C SER A 954 -46.84 35.50 -31.88
N SER A 955 -47.57 36.61 -31.72
CA SER A 955 -47.43 37.79 -32.58
C SER A 955 -46.19 38.63 -32.32
N THR A 956 -45.29 38.20 -31.41
CA THR A 956 -44.07 38.92 -31.04
C THR A 956 -42.79 38.09 -31.23
N LEU A 957 -42.87 36.93 -31.89
CA LEU A 957 -41.67 36.18 -32.28
C LEU A 957 -40.88 36.99 -33.31
N LYS A 958 -39.62 37.31 -33.01
CA LYS A 958 -38.77 38.12 -33.90
C LYS A 958 -38.22 37.29 -35.05
N ILE A 959 -38.05 37.94 -36.20
CA ILE A 959 -37.38 37.35 -37.36
C ILE A 959 -35.93 36.98 -37.05
N THR A 960 -35.24 37.79 -36.24
CA THR A 960 -33.89 37.57 -35.72
C THR A 960 -33.77 36.40 -34.72
N THR A 961 -34.82 35.59 -34.53
CA THR A 961 -34.72 34.30 -33.82
C THR A 961 -33.94 33.28 -34.67
N ILE A 962 -33.95 33.44 -36.00
CA ILE A 962 -33.07 32.71 -36.91
C ILE A 962 -31.76 33.51 -37.05
N THR A 963 -30.69 33.01 -36.44
CA THR A 963 -29.37 33.69 -36.35
C THR A 963 -28.31 33.07 -37.29
N VAL A 964 -28.71 32.25 -38.25
CA VAL A 964 -27.81 31.55 -39.18
C VAL A 964 -28.43 31.47 -40.57
N ALA A 965 -27.61 31.41 -41.61
CA ALA A 965 -28.05 31.19 -42.99
C ALA A 965 -27.04 30.32 -43.77
N PRO A 966 -27.47 29.39 -44.64
CA PRO A 966 -26.58 28.63 -45.53
C PRO A 966 -26.01 29.51 -46.65
N VAL A 967 -24.92 30.19 -46.34
CA VAL A 967 -24.10 30.93 -47.31
C VAL A 967 -22.93 30.08 -47.82
N THR A 968 -22.34 30.49 -48.94
CA THR A 968 -21.14 29.85 -49.52
C THR A 968 -20.32 30.96 -50.18
N ASP A 969 -19.00 30.95 -49.96
CA ASP A 969 -18.08 31.97 -50.46
C ASP A 969 -18.49 33.41 -50.05
N ALA A 970 -19.10 33.53 -48.86
CA ALA A 970 -19.72 34.73 -48.30
C ALA A 970 -19.96 34.60 -46.78
N VAL A 971 -20.27 35.71 -46.11
CA VAL A 971 -20.64 35.77 -44.68
C VAL A 971 -22.09 36.22 -44.52
N PHE A 972 -22.80 35.67 -43.53
CA PHE A 972 -24.12 36.14 -43.12
C PHE A 972 -23.97 37.28 -42.10
N GLU A 973 -24.54 38.45 -42.40
CA GLU A 973 -24.35 39.71 -41.63
C GLU A 973 -25.31 39.83 -40.42
N ASP A 974 -25.68 38.70 -39.80
CA ASP A 974 -26.62 38.59 -38.67
C ASP A 974 -27.99 39.28 -38.83
N ASP A 975 -28.38 39.64 -40.05
CA ASP A 975 -29.60 40.40 -40.35
C ASP A 975 -30.41 39.83 -41.52
N TRP A 976 -31.71 40.08 -41.46
CA TRP A 976 -32.71 39.67 -42.44
C TRP A 976 -33.44 40.91 -42.93
N VAL A 977 -33.50 41.12 -44.25
CA VAL A 977 -34.24 42.25 -44.84
C VAL A 977 -35.54 41.77 -45.48
N ASN A 978 -36.60 42.59 -45.42
CA ASN A 978 -37.83 42.31 -46.16
C ASN A 978 -37.72 42.66 -47.66
N SER A 979 -38.80 42.48 -48.41
CA SER A 979 -38.89 42.81 -49.85
C SER A 979 -38.74 44.31 -50.22
N GLN A 980 -38.52 45.18 -49.23
CA GLN A 980 -38.28 46.62 -49.38
C GLN A 980 -36.93 47.03 -48.76
N ASP A 981 -36.02 46.08 -48.57
CA ASP A 981 -34.69 46.24 -47.98
C ASP A 981 -34.69 46.81 -46.54
N ALA A 982 -35.79 46.63 -45.79
CA ALA A 982 -35.88 47.03 -44.39
C ALA A 982 -35.26 45.95 -43.48
N SER A 983 -34.25 46.34 -42.70
CA SER A 983 -33.53 45.51 -41.72
C SER A 983 -34.44 45.05 -40.56
N ALA A 984 -34.42 43.75 -40.24
CA ALA A 984 -35.11 43.18 -39.10
C ALA A 984 -34.43 43.56 -37.77
N ALA A 985 -33.10 43.59 -37.73
CA ALA A 985 -32.32 44.03 -36.58
C ALA A 985 -32.57 45.52 -36.25
N GLY A 986 -32.83 46.35 -37.28
CA GLY A 986 -33.06 47.79 -37.16
C GLY A 986 -34.41 48.22 -36.61
N THR A 987 -35.35 47.31 -36.32
CA THR A 987 -36.73 47.66 -35.92
C THR A 987 -37.28 46.82 -34.75
N THR A 988 -38.30 47.37 -34.09
CA THR A 988 -39.04 46.69 -33.01
C THR A 988 -40.29 45.96 -33.49
N THR A 989 -40.60 46.00 -34.80
CA THR A 989 -41.82 45.44 -35.39
C THR A 989 -41.58 44.31 -36.40
N ALA A 990 -40.33 43.84 -36.55
CA ALA A 990 -39.96 42.73 -37.43
C ALA A 990 -40.30 41.39 -36.75
N TYR A 991 -41.59 41.03 -36.80
CA TYR A 991 -42.13 39.81 -36.24
C TYR A 991 -42.55 38.83 -37.33
N VAL A 992 -42.50 37.53 -37.02
CA VAL A 992 -42.93 36.47 -37.93
C VAL A 992 -44.44 36.60 -38.23
N GLY A 993 -44.78 36.57 -39.52
CA GLY A 993 -46.15 36.78 -40.00
C GLY A 993 -46.71 38.17 -39.70
N ALA A 994 -45.88 39.22 -39.72
CA ALA A 994 -46.32 40.62 -39.70
C ALA A 994 -46.38 41.21 -41.12
N ASP A 995 -47.31 42.13 -41.36
CA ASP A 995 -47.46 42.84 -42.64
C ASP A 995 -46.12 43.43 -43.14
N GLY A 996 -45.71 43.05 -44.35
CA GLY A 996 -44.43 43.45 -44.94
C GLY A 996 -43.22 42.66 -44.44
N TRP A 997 -43.42 41.54 -43.75
CA TRP A 997 -42.40 40.60 -43.26
C TRP A 997 -42.74 39.14 -43.59
N GLU A 998 -43.61 38.91 -44.58
CA GLU A 998 -44.05 37.58 -45.02
C GLU A 998 -42.92 36.80 -45.72
N THR A 999 -41.98 37.52 -46.34
CA THR A 999 -40.74 36.98 -46.90
C THR A 999 -39.56 37.87 -46.49
N VAL A 1000 -38.48 37.24 -46.04
CA VAL A 1000 -37.21 37.89 -45.73
C VAL A 1000 -36.04 37.24 -46.47
N TYR A 1001 -35.02 38.05 -46.73
CA TYR A 1001 -33.81 37.68 -47.45
C TYR A 1001 -32.61 37.86 -46.52
N ALA A 1002 -31.70 36.89 -46.52
CA ALA A 1002 -30.46 36.99 -45.75
C ALA A 1002 -29.63 38.18 -46.24
N VAL A 1003 -29.13 39.02 -45.33
CA VAL A 1003 -28.08 39.97 -45.65
C VAL A 1003 -26.77 39.19 -45.70
N VAL A 1004 -26.13 39.20 -46.86
CA VAL A 1004 -24.95 38.37 -47.16
C VAL A 1004 -23.86 39.26 -47.75
N ASP A 1005 -22.71 39.33 -47.08
CA ASP A 1005 -21.52 39.99 -47.63
C ASP A 1005 -20.70 38.98 -48.46
N TYR A 1006 -20.48 39.33 -49.73
CA TYR A 1006 -19.64 38.59 -50.65
C TYR A 1006 -18.25 39.22 -50.79
N ASP A 1007 -18.04 40.47 -50.35
CA ASP A 1007 -16.77 41.21 -50.38
C ASP A 1007 -15.84 40.79 -49.22
N ILE A 1008 -15.64 39.48 -49.07
CA ILE A 1008 -14.96 38.85 -47.93
C ILE A 1008 -13.50 38.45 -48.22
N TYR A 1009 -12.95 38.69 -49.42
CA TYR A 1009 -11.59 38.27 -49.77
C TYR A 1009 -10.60 39.42 -49.71
N ALA A 1010 -9.68 39.37 -48.75
CA ALA A 1010 -8.69 40.41 -48.48
C ALA A 1010 -7.34 40.10 -49.14
N ILE A 1011 -7.05 40.76 -50.26
CA ILE A 1011 -5.90 40.52 -51.13
C ILE A 1011 -4.75 41.49 -50.83
N ASN A 1012 -3.66 40.98 -50.28
CA ASN A 1012 -2.38 41.67 -50.13
C ASN A 1012 -1.52 41.45 -51.38
N ILE A 1013 -1.33 42.48 -52.21
CA ILE A 1013 -0.44 42.40 -53.38
C ILE A 1013 0.96 42.89 -53.03
N VAL A 1014 1.93 41.99 -53.06
CA VAL A 1014 3.37 42.26 -52.84
C VAL A 1014 4.11 42.11 -54.16
N TYR A 1015 4.93 43.08 -54.54
CA TYR A 1015 5.61 43.05 -55.84
C TYR A 1015 7.08 43.51 -55.74
N ALA A 1016 7.93 42.88 -56.55
CA ALA A 1016 9.34 43.26 -56.69
C ALA A 1016 9.52 44.52 -57.55
N ALA A 1017 10.73 45.08 -57.58
CA ALA A 1017 11.07 46.16 -58.51
C ALA A 1017 11.02 45.66 -59.97
N GLY A 1018 10.44 46.47 -60.87
CA GLY A 1018 10.38 46.17 -62.32
C GLY A 1018 9.00 46.29 -62.96
N PHE A 1019 7.95 46.58 -62.19
CA PHE A 1019 6.59 46.87 -62.69
C PHE A 1019 6.33 48.39 -62.62
N SER A 1020 5.71 48.96 -63.66
CA SER A 1020 5.30 50.38 -63.70
C SER A 1020 3.81 50.58 -63.38
N SER A 1021 2.98 49.59 -63.68
CA SER A 1021 1.57 49.54 -63.31
C SER A 1021 1.12 48.08 -63.19
N ILE A 1022 0.29 47.81 -62.20
CA ILE A 1022 -0.28 46.49 -61.92
C ILE A 1022 -1.79 46.63 -62.02
N TYR A 1023 -2.41 45.78 -62.83
CA TYR A 1023 -3.85 45.73 -63.02
C TYR A 1023 -4.36 44.39 -62.50
N LEU A 1024 -5.47 44.47 -61.79
CA LEU A 1024 -6.27 43.35 -61.33
C LEU A 1024 -7.60 43.45 -62.08
N ASP A 1025 -7.94 42.41 -62.85
CA ASP A 1025 -9.11 42.37 -63.75
C ASP A 1025 -9.14 43.54 -64.73
N ASP A 1026 -7.95 43.82 -65.28
CA ASP A 1026 -7.65 44.93 -66.20
C ASP A 1026 -7.96 46.35 -65.64
N VAL A 1027 -8.25 46.47 -64.33
CA VAL A 1027 -8.35 47.73 -63.56
C VAL A 1027 -7.07 47.96 -62.75
N LEU A 1028 -6.55 49.19 -62.77
CA LEU A 1028 -5.31 49.54 -62.05
C LEU A 1028 -5.48 49.34 -60.53
N VAL A 1029 -4.55 48.63 -59.89
CA VAL A 1029 -4.61 48.26 -58.46
C VAL A 1029 -4.84 49.45 -57.53
N SER A 1030 -4.25 50.62 -57.82
CA SER A 1030 -4.43 51.84 -57.02
C SER A 1030 -5.82 52.50 -57.14
N ALA A 1031 -6.69 51.99 -58.02
CA ALA A 1031 -8.07 52.44 -58.15
C ALA A 1031 -9.07 51.61 -57.31
N TYR A 1032 -8.64 50.47 -56.76
CA TYR A 1032 -9.49 49.67 -55.86
C TYR A 1032 -9.60 50.30 -54.47
N ALA A 1033 -10.75 50.09 -53.82
CA ALA A 1033 -10.88 50.33 -52.39
C ALA A 1033 -9.97 49.37 -51.61
N THR A 1034 -9.40 49.86 -50.50
CA THR A 1034 -8.55 49.04 -49.62
C THR A 1034 -9.00 49.16 -48.17
N LYS A 1035 -8.92 48.04 -47.43
CA LYS A 1035 -9.13 47.97 -45.98
C LYS A 1035 -7.82 47.52 -45.32
N THR A 1036 -7.61 47.90 -44.06
CA THR A 1036 -6.49 47.36 -43.27
C THR A 1036 -6.96 46.10 -42.55
N VAL A 1037 -6.56 44.94 -43.03
CA VAL A 1037 -6.86 43.62 -42.43
C VAL A 1037 -5.59 43.09 -41.78
N ASN A 1038 -5.64 42.71 -40.51
CA ASN A 1038 -4.49 42.20 -39.74
C ASN A 1038 -3.22 43.06 -39.83
N GLY A 1039 -3.40 44.39 -39.90
CA GLY A 1039 -2.31 45.38 -39.99
C GLY A 1039 -1.73 45.60 -41.40
N VAL A 1040 -2.28 44.94 -42.43
CA VAL A 1040 -1.84 45.03 -43.82
C VAL A 1040 -2.92 45.70 -44.66
N THR A 1041 -2.55 46.58 -45.59
CA THR A 1041 -3.48 47.17 -46.56
C THR A 1041 -3.80 46.17 -47.66
N CYS A 1042 -5.03 45.69 -47.68
CA CYS A 1042 -5.56 44.70 -48.62
C CYS A 1042 -6.61 45.32 -49.55
N ILE A 1043 -6.65 44.85 -50.79
CA ILE A 1043 -7.78 45.05 -51.71
C ILE A 1043 -8.88 44.08 -51.27
N ILE A 1044 -10.14 44.50 -51.31
CA ILE A 1044 -11.28 43.62 -51.02
C ILE A 1044 -11.95 43.22 -52.33
N LEU A 1045 -12.27 41.93 -52.48
CA LEU A 1045 -12.90 41.32 -53.65
C LEU A 1045 -13.96 40.28 -53.25
N THR A 1046 -14.76 39.89 -54.23
CA THR A 1046 -15.66 38.71 -54.20
C THR A 1046 -14.93 37.42 -54.59
N ALA A 1047 -15.60 36.27 -54.42
CA ALA A 1047 -15.12 35.00 -54.96
C ALA A 1047 -15.14 34.97 -56.49
N GLY A 1048 -14.24 34.17 -57.09
CA GLY A 1048 -14.16 34.01 -58.54
C GLY A 1048 -12.74 33.86 -59.08
N GLU A 1049 -12.62 33.79 -60.40
CA GLU A 1049 -11.32 33.86 -61.09
C GLU A 1049 -10.94 35.33 -61.32
N HIS A 1050 -9.75 35.70 -60.86
CA HIS A 1050 -9.16 37.03 -61.02
C HIS A 1050 -7.86 36.95 -61.82
N LYS A 1051 -7.55 38.02 -62.55
CA LYS A 1051 -6.42 38.09 -63.50
C LYS A 1051 -5.49 39.26 -63.18
N ILE A 1052 -4.19 38.98 -63.10
CA ILE A 1052 -3.15 40.01 -63.02
C ILE A 1052 -2.58 40.33 -64.41
N THR A 1053 -2.65 41.59 -64.80
CA THR A 1053 -1.92 42.15 -65.95
C THR A 1053 -0.90 43.17 -65.42
N VAL A 1054 0.29 43.26 -66.00
CA VAL A 1054 1.34 44.21 -65.56
C VAL A 1054 2.00 44.91 -66.74
N ASP A 1055 2.28 46.20 -66.56
CA ASP A 1055 3.19 46.95 -67.42
C ASP A 1055 4.61 46.88 -66.85
N THR A 1056 5.61 46.58 -67.69
CA THR A 1056 7.02 46.61 -67.29
C THR A 1056 7.51 48.03 -67.06
N ALA A 1057 8.39 48.21 -66.08
CA ALA A 1057 9.07 49.48 -65.86
C ALA A 1057 10.15 49.72 -66.92
N TYR A 1058 10.37 50.99 -67.26
CA TYR A 1058 11.42 51.38 -68.19
C TYR A 1058 12.79 50.90 -67.70
N GLY A 1059 13.50 50.15 -68.55
CA GLY A 1059 14.77 49.52 -68.18
C GLY A 1059 14.65 48.17 -67.48
N TYR A 1060 13.49 47.49 -67.55
CA TYR A 1060 13.30 46.12 -67.08
C TYR A 1060 12.67 45.22 -68.16
N THR A 1061 13.09 43.96 -68.22
CA THR A 1061 12.53 42.90 -69.06
C THR A 1061 12.34 41.61 -68.26
N GLY A 1062 11.36 40.79 -68.65
CA GLY A 1062 11.04 39.54 -67.97
C GLY A 1062 9.69 38.97 -68.41
N THR A 1063 9.22 37.95 -67.70
CA THR A 1063 7.87 37.41 -67.81
C THR A 1063 7.28 37.36 -66.41
N LEU A 1064 6.02 37.78 -66.26
CA LEU A 1064 5.38 37.78 -64.94
C LEU A 1064 5.34 36.36 -64.37
N THR A 1065 5.83 36.21 -63.14
CA THR A 1065 5.62 35.03 -62.31
C THR A 1065 4.66 35.41 -61.19
N LEU A 1066 3.42 34.92 -61.30
CA LEU A 1066 2.37 35.06 -60.29
C LEU A 1066 2.53 33.95 -59.24
N THR A 1067 2.52 34.31 -57.96
CA THR A 1067 2.54 33.38 -56.83
C THR A 1067 1.44 33.77 -55.86
N VAL A 1068 0.59 32.84 -55.45
CA VAL A 1068 -0.54 33.09 -54.55
C VAL A 1068 -0.41 32.18 -53.34
N ASN A 1069 -0.44 32.76 -52.14
CA ASN A 1069 -0.20 32.07 -50.86
C ASN A 1069 1.07 31.17 -50.90
N GLY A 1070 2.14 31.69 -51.52
CA GLY A 1070 3.42 30.98 -51.68
C GLY A 1070 3.49 29.96 -52.82
N THR A 1071 2.39 29.70 -53.54
CA THR A 1071 2.34 28.72 -54.64
C THR A 1071 2.34 29.42 -56.01
N VAL A 1072 3.29 29.06 -56.88
CA VAL A 1072 3.41 29.60 -58.25
C VAL A 1072 2.23 29.15 -59.10
N GLN A 1073 1.55 30.09 -59.76
CA GLN A 1073 0.38 29.82 -60.60
C GLN A 1073 0.75 29.52 -62.05
N SER A 1074 -0.08 28.74 -62.74
CA SER A 1074 0.10 28.42 -64.16
C SER A 1074 -0.49 29.53 -65.03
N GLY A 1075 0.27 30.60 -65.21
CA GLY A 1075 -0.16 31.80 -65.92
C GLY A 1075 -0.50 32.96 -64.98
N ASN A 1076 -1.44 33.79 -65.39
CA ASN A 1076 -1.71 35.09 -64.78
C ASN A 1076 -3.04 35.18 -64.02
N THR A 1077 -3.78 34.06 -63.89
CA THR A 1077 -5.04 33.98 -63.16
C THR A 1077 -4.89 33.26 -61.82
N PHE A 1078 -5.80 33.53 -60.89
CA PHE A 1078 -5.95 32.85 -59.61
C PHE A 1078 -7.42 32.86 -59.18
N THR A 1079 -7.82 31.92 -58.32
CA THR A 1079 -9.22 31.79 -57.88
C THR A 1079 -9.35 32.07 -56.38
N LEU A 1080 -10.39 32.81 -56.01
CA LEU A 1080 -10.81 33.10 -54.64
C LEU A 1080 -12.05 32.27 -54.30
N SER A 1081 -12.01 31.62 -53.13
CA SER A 1081 -13.04 30.70 -52.64
C SER A 1081 -12.81 30.38 -51.16
N GLY A 1082 -13.84 29.93 -50.46
CA GLY A 1082 -13.84 29.61 -49.02
C GLY A 1082 -14.55 30.68 -48.20
N THR A 1083 -14.94 30.33 -46.98
CA THR A 1083 -15.60 31.21 -46.01
C THR A 1083 -14.59 31.51 -44.88
N PRO A 1084 -14.64 32.67 -44.19
CA PRO A 1084 -13.75 32.93 -43.06
C PRO A 1084 -13.93 31.92 -41.93
N ASP A 1085 -12.87 31.71 -41.14
CA ASP A 1085 -12.95 30.91 -39.90
C ASP A 1085 -13.73 31.69 -38.81
N ASP A 1086 -14.32 30.98 -37.83
CA ASP A 1086 -15.13 31.57 -36.77
C ASP A 1086 -14.42 32.71 -36.03
N GLY A 1087 -14.86 33.95 -36.27
CA GLY A 1087 -14.34 35.16 -35.64
C GLY A 1087 -13.42 36.03 -36.52
N ASP A 1088 -13.15 35.63 -37.77
CA ASP A 1088 -12.50 36.46 -38.78
C ASP A 1088 -13.51 37.07 -39.78
N ASP A 1089 -13.35 38.36 -40.11
CA ASP A 1089 -14.22 39.05 -41.07
C ASP A 1089 -13.86 38.75 -42.55
N TYR A 1090 -12.66 38.20 -42.84
CA TYR A 1090 -12.12 38.06 -44.21
C TYR A 1090 -11.26 36.81 -44.42
N VAL A 1091 -11.37 36.19 -45.59
CA VAL A 1091 -10.39 35.21 -46.08
C VAL A 1091 -9.21 35.97 -46.70
N THR A 1092 -8.02 35.82 -46.12
CA THR A 1092 -6.82 36.57 -46.58
C THR A 1092 -6.01 35.82 -47.65
N TYR A 1093 -5.56 36.54 -48.67
CA TYR A 1093 -4.67 36.03 -49.71
C TYR A 1093 -3.48 36.96 -49.90
N THR A 1094 -2.28 36.40 -50.05
CA THR A 1094 -1.07 37.13 -50.44
C THR A 1094 -0.68 36.78 -51.87
N VAL A 1095 -0.76 37.77 -52.75
CA VAL A 1095 -0.40 37.69 -54.17
C VAL A 1095 0.98 38.31 -54.37
N GLN A 1096 1.96 37.50 -54.78
CA GLN A 1096 3.34 37.91 -55.01
C GLN A 1096 3.65 37.97 -56.51
N LEU A 1097 4.10 39.14 -56.98
CA LEU A 1097 4.45 39.39 -58.37
C LEU A 1097 5.97 39.51 -58.54
N THR A 1098 6.56 38.62 -59.33
CA THR A 1098 8.01 38.52 -59.58
C THR A 1098 8.30 38.23 -61.06
N GLY A 1099 9.56 37.94 -61.41
CA GLY A 1099 9.95 37.53 -62.78
C GLY A 1099 10.48 38.65 -63.69
N MET A 1100 10.59 39.88 -63.20
CA MET A 1100 11.22 41.01 -63.91
C MET A 1100 12.70 41.19 -63.51
N SER A 1101 13.52 41.60 -64.48
CA SER A 1101 14.97 41.82 -64.32
C SER A 1101 15.41 43.09 -65.05
N PRO A 1102 16.49 43.78 -64.63
CA PRO A 1102 16.98 44.96 -65.35
C PRO A 1102 17.39 44.63 -66.79
N GLN A 1103 16.98 45.46 -67.74
CA GLN A 1103 17.27 45.29 -69.16
C GLN A 1103 18.73 45.64 -69.48
N ASP A 1104 19.47 44.68 -70.02
CA ASP A 1104 20.88 44.90 -70.36
C ASP A 1104 21.03 45.86 -71.55
N SER A 1105 21.92 46.84 -71.41
CA SER A 1105 21.94 48.05 -72.22
C SER A 1105 22.86 47.92 -73.43
N SER A 1106 22.31 47.57 -74.60
CA SER A 1106 23.06 47.55 -75.87
C SER A 1106 22.54 48.57 -76.89
N SER A 1107 23.43 49.47 -77.30
CA SER A 1107 23.15 50.60 -78.19
C SER A 1107 23.10 50.19 -79.67
N SER A 1108 22.09 50.66 -80.40
CA SER A 1108 21.94 50.42 -81.84
C SER A 1108 22.94 51.21 -82.70
N SER A 1109 23.78 50.52 -83.46
CA SER A 1109 24.48 51.06 -84.63
C SER A 1109 24.29 50.14 -85.82
N ASN A 1110 23.87 50.68 -86.97
CA ASN A 1110 23.73 49.94 -88.23
C ASN A 1110 25.06 49.28 -88.64
N ASP A 1111 25.09 47.94 -88.69
CA ASP A 1111 25.90 47.24 -89.68
C ASP A 1111 25.32 45.87 -90.04
N SER A 1112 25.71 45.34 -91.20
CA SER A 1112 25.03 44.24 -91.91
C SER A 1112 25.31 42.85 -91.32
N SER A 1113 24.80 42.59 -90.12
CA SER A 1113 24.95 41.33 -89.38
C SER A 1113 23.68 40.48 -89.42
N MET A 1114 23.73 39.29 -90.03
CA MET A 1114 22.63 38.32 -89.97
C MET A 1114 22.34 37.91 -88.52
N GLY A 1115 21.06 37.80 -88.17
CA GLY A 1115 20.65 37.43 -86.82
C GLY A 1115 21.10 36.00 -86.45
N LEU A 1116 21.39 35.77 -85.17
CA LEU A 1116 21.83 34.46 -84.68
C LEU A 1116 20.78 33.36 -84.94
N THR A 1117 19.50 33.75 -85.03
CA THR A 1117 18.38 32.91 -85.47
C THR A 1117 18.48 32.51 -86.95
N ASP A 1118 18.85 33.41 -87.87
CA ASP A 1118 19.06 33.09 -89.29
C ASP A 1118 20.27 32.17 -89.49
N TYR A 1119 21.35 32.39 -88.72
CA TYR A 1119 22.48 31.45 -88.70
C TYR A 1119 22.05 30.05 -88.29
N LEU A 1120 21.25 29.92 -87.23
CA LEU A 1120 20.73 28.62 -86.78
C LEU A 1120 19.78 27.98 -87.81
N LEU A 1121 18.94 28.77 -88.50
CA LEU A 1121 17.99 28.27 -89.50
C LEU A 1121 18.69 27.83 -90.79
N ILE A 1122 19.71 28.57 -91.25
CA ILE A 1122 20.58 28.18 -92.38
C ILE A 1122 21.39 26.93 -92.01
N ILE A 1123 21.97 26.87 -90.81
CA ILE A 1123 22.70 25.69 -90.33
C ILE A 1123 21.78 24.46 -90.23
N LEU A 1124 20.53 24.62 -89.77
CA LEU A 1124 19.53 23.53 -89.71
C LEU A 1124 19.20 22.99 -91.11
N VAL A 1125 18.95 23.87 -92.09
CA VAL A 1125 18.68 23.48 -93.48
C VAL A 1125 19.90 22.79 -94.13
N VAL A 1126 21.11 23.29 -93.87
CA VAL A 1126 22.36 22.64 -94.33
C VAL A 1126 22.57 21.28 -93.66
N LEU A 1127 22.28 21.13 -92.36
CA LEU A 1127 22.38 19.85 -91.66
C LEU A 1127 21.39 18.80 -92.19
N ILE A 1128 20.15 19.20 -92.50
CA ILE A 1128 19.15 18.32 -93.12
C ILE A 1128 19.59 17.92 -94.55
N ALA A 1129 20.10 18.86 -95.34
CA ALA A 1129 20.63 18.58 -96.68
C ALA A 1129 21.87 17.66 -96.65
N VAL A 1130 22.78 17.86 -95.70
CA VAL A 1130 23.97 17.01 -95.52
C VAL A 1130 23.57 15.62 -95.03
N MET A 1131 22.60 15.47 -94.13
CA MET A 1131 22.07 14.16 -93.76
C MET A 1131 21.46 13.42 -94.96
N ALA A 1132 20.70 14.11 -95.81
CA ALA A 1132 20.16 13.53 -97.04
C ALA A 1132 21.26 13.06 -98.01
N ILE A 1133 22.34 13.84 -98.17
CA ILE A 1133 23.50 13.49 -99.00
C ILE A 1133 24.29 12.32 -98.39
N VAL A 1134 24.45 12.24 -97.06
CA VAL A 1134 25.12 11.12 -96.38
C VAL A 1134 24.32 9.83 -96.51
N ILE A 1135 22.97 9.89 -96.45
CA ILE A 1135 22.10 8.74 -96.67
C ILE A 1135 22.19 8.26 -98.13
N ALA A 1136 22.22 9.17 -99.11
CA ALA A 1136 22.39 8.81 -100.52
C ALA A 1136 23.80 8.24 -100.82
N ALA A 1137 24.86 8.82 -100.23
CA ALA A 1137 26.24 8.34 -100.42
C ALA A 1137 26.49 6.95 -99.80
N ARG A 1138 25.72 6.55 -98.78
CA ARG A 1138 25.79 5.21 -98.18
C ARG A 1138 25.01 4.13 -98.98
N LEU A 1139 24.32 4.51 -100.04
CA LEU A 1139 23.65 3.60 -100.99
C LEU A 1139 24.42 3.41 -102.32
N LEU A 1140 25.46 4.21 -102.59
CA LEU A 1140 26.25 4.15 -103.83
C LEU A 1140 27.76 3.93 -103.58
N ARG A 1141 28.10 3.19 -102.53
CA ARG A 1141 29.41 2.51 -102.42
C ARG A 1141 29.32 1.26 -101.52
N SER A 1142 29.54 0.02 -101.95
CA SER A 1142 29.81 -0.57 -103.29
C SER A 1142 30.76 0.22 -104.20
#